data_AF-A0A350P0T6-F1
#
_entry.id   AF-A0A350P0T6-F1
#
_cell.length_a   1.000
_cell.length_b   1.000
_cell.length_c   1.000
_cell.angle_alpha   90.00
_cell.angle_beta   90.00
_cell.angle_gamma   90.00
#
_symmetry.space_group_name_H-M   'P 1'
#
loop_
_entity.id
_entity.type
_entity.pdbx_description
1 polymer ?
#
loop_
_entity_poly.entity_id
_entity_poly.type
_entity_poly.pdbx_seq_one_letter_code
_entity_poly.pdbx_strand_id
1 'polypeptide(L)'
;LYLNIGDDGTHTFHELVTQFQVVGPYVLANTFFYQAYYNENLVNAIAQLREQLQVLIAMGDYFDHSRHLVAHTRQAILDGIPHLRDEPVQYLSQAEKNVPVFIVGNGPSLDGLIDTLKEYQESAIIISCGTALQSLYRHGITPDFHAEIEANRSPYDWISRGADLAFLKQVSLISCNGIHPDISNLFKDVYLTFKPGESGTTAVQRLYDNFPFALTKNAYPTVTNFVMAFASQFRFSQLYLLGVDLGFVDEKHHHSKASGYYMSDGKEQYEYSKVHNTSLRVAGNFRPFVNTKYEFKLAKEILERAVKDCDEVYNLSDGAKFEGTRPLYKEDTLILSTPEIKQICLSSIKSKCFEHLDADEFQTRFNAQYQQDDLIKGFQRLMTLTKREVESVEDVEELIETQRKVILLSVKGSHSLLYFYLNGSLNFVNSALTKIVSVDDDKLALTYASDVLSLWHESLQVFLTSLTVEPYAFDSVYAFYDTRQQVVFPQYIANNQIKYTAADSALKDMLKAALNYWDIANALADDDFNVVITQNIEHIESAVKRGVTRVYLHTNKAPPAAPVLTQSNVITLYCPANKIADYNNLYYGCLLAVAAATLQCGTCIVVPKLPAGESALAADNLYDLTFLDDYYAYDLPMFFIFSIEPIAEAKKLIGLGDRARFVPHFTPELLVATEMPAKLLQEVFSEQSTSLNENKK
;
A
#
# COMPACT_ATOMS: atom_id res chain seq x y z
N LEU A 1 19.94 -5.32 -35.07
CA LEU A 1 19.75 -6.72 -35.51
C LEU A 1 20.44 -7.62 -34.51
N TYR A 2 19.69 -8.48 -33.82
CA TYR A 2 20.21 -9.50 -32.91
C TYR A 2 19.94 -10.88 -33.53
N LEU A 3 20.93 -11.76 -33.53
CA LEU A 3 20.83 -13.12 -34.09
C LEU A 3 21.30 -14.11 -33.02
N ASN A 4 20.41 -15.00 -32.58
CA ASN A 4 20.75 -16.16 -31.76
C ASN A 4 20.80 -17.39 -32.68
N ILE A 5 21.93 -18.11 -32.67
CA ILE A 5 22.18 -19.29 -33.52
C ILE A 5 22.63 -20.44 -32.62
N GLY A 6 21.91 -21.57 -32.66
CA GLY A 6 22.29 -22.81 -31.98
C GLY A 6 21.62 -23.06 -30.62
N ASP A 7 20.72 -22.18 -30.17
CA ASP A 7 19.87 -22.39 -28.98
C ASP A 7 18.62 -23.21 -29.34
N ASP A 8 18.16 -24.04 -28.40
CA ASP A 8 16.94 -24.86 -28.53
C ASP A 8 15.69 -24.14 -28.04
N GLY A 9 15.83 -22.86 -27.64
CA GLY A 9 14.77 -22.02 -27.11
C GLY A 9 14.80 -21.86 -25.60
N THR A 10 15.63 -22.64 -24.88
CA THR A 10 15.68 -22.63 -23.41
C THR A 10 16.22 -21.33 -22.83
N HIS A 11 17.11 -20.63 -23.54
CA HIS A 11 17.73 -19.38 -23.08
C HIS A 11 17.12 -18.12 -23.71
N THR A 12 16.23 -18.31 -24.69
CA THR A 12 15.66 -17.24 -25.53
C THR A 12 15.00 -16.13 -24.71
N PHE A 13 14.30 -16.45 -23.60
CA PHE A 13 13.71 -15.43 -22.73
C PHE A 13 14.76 -14.52 -22.09
N HIS A 14 15.78 -15.09 -21.44
CA HIS A 14 16.78 -14.32 -20.73
C HIS A 14 17.57 -13.40 -21.67
N GLU A 15 17.88 -13.90 -22.86
CA GLU A 15 18.56 -13.11 -23.89
C GLU A 15 17.68 -11.98 -24.42
N LEU A 16 16.40 -12.25 -24.71
CA LEU A 16 15.46 -11.22 -25.15
C LEU A 16 15.25 -10.14 -24.09
N VAL A 17 15.10 -10.51 -22.81
CA VAL A 17 14.98 -9.54 -21.71
C VAL A 17 16.20 -8.64 -21.65
N THR A 18 17.40 -9.21 -21.81
CA THR A 18 18.64 -8.42 -21.87
C THR A 18 18.61 -7.42 -23.03
N GLN A 19 18.12 -7.82 -24.20
CA GLN A 19 17.97 -6.91 -25.35
C GLN A 19 16.90 -5.84 -25.10
N PHE A 20 15.76 -6.18 -24.48
CA PHE A 20 14.74 -5.20 -24.13
C PHE A 20 15.23 -4.16 -23.13
N GLN A 21 16.12 -4.52 -22.21
CA GLN A 21 16.76 -3.55 -21.32
C GLN A 21 17.68 -2.58 -22.08
N VAL A 22 18.36 -3.04 -23.13
CA VAL A 22 19.23 -2.22 -23.99
C VAL A 22 18.43 -1.31 -24.93
N VAL A 23 17.36 -1.81 -25.54
CA VAL A 23 16.54 -1.05 -26.50
C VAL A 23 15.47 -0.21 -25.81
N GLY A 24 15.03 -0.59 -24.62
CA GLY A 24 14.00 0.10 -23.84
C GLY A 24 12.78 -0.81 -23.62
N PRO A 25 12.33 -1.01 -22.37
CA PRO A 25 11.17 -1.87 -22.08
C PRO A 25 9.87 -1.44 -22.77
N TYR A 26 9.74 -0.16 -23.12
CA TYR A 26 8.55 0.37 -23.82
C TYR A 26 8.26 -0.31 -25.17
N VAL A 27 9.26 -0.92 -25.82
CA VAL A 27 9.11 -1.64 -27.09
C VAL A 27 8.37 -2.98 -26.91
N LEU A 28 8.35 -3.53 -25.70
CA LEU A 28 7.69 -4.80 -25.39
C LEU A 28 6.22 -4.83 -25.79
N ALA A 29 5.50 -3.73 -25.54
CA ALA A 29 4.07 -3.63 -25.83
C ALA A 29 3.74 -3.73 -27.32
N ASN A 30 4.69 -3.41 -28.20
CA ASN A 30 4.53 -3.42 -29.66
C ASN A 30 5.33 -4.55 -30.33
N THR A 31 5.85 -5.51 -29.56
CA THR A 31 6.65 -6.61 -30.10
C THR A 31 5.79 -7.63 -30.84
N PHE A 32 6.13 -7.91 -32.10
CA PHE A 32 5.48 -8.92 -32.92
C PHE A 32 6.27 -10.24 -32.95
N PHE A 33 5.59 -11.36 -32.71
CA PHE A 33 6.17 -12.70 -32.82
C PHE A 33 5.79 -13.32 -34.16
N TYR A 34 6.80 -13.58 -35.01
CA TYR A 34 6.64 -14.31 -36.25
C TYR A 34 7.41 -15.64 -36.21
N GLN A 35 6.68 -16.74 -36.42
CA GLN A 35 7.28 -18.05 -36.58
C GLN A 35 7.35 -18.39 -38.07
N ALA A 36 8.56 -18.44 -38.63
CA ALA A 36 8.77 -18.68 -40.05
C ALA A 36 8.46 -20.14 -40.48
N TYR A 37 8.60 -21.12 -39.57
CA TYR A 37 8.32 -22.53 -39.82
C TYR A 37 7.83 -23.23 -38.55
N TYR A 38 7.04 -24.29 -38.70
CA TYR A 38 6.50 -25.06 -37.57
C TYR A 38 7.59 -25.92 -36.90
N ASN A 39 7.66 -25.85 -35.58
CA ASN A 39 8.51 -26.68 -34.73
C ASN A 39 7.85 -26.77 -33.34
N GLU A 40 7.51 -27.98 -32.88
CA GLU A 40 6.78 -28.21 -31.62
C GLU A 40 7.48 -27.58 -30.39
N ASN A 41 8.81 -27.71 -30.30
CA ASN A 41 9.59 -27.12 -29.21
C ASN A 41 9.52 -25.58 -29.26
N LEU A 42 9.61 -25.01 -30.47
CA LEU A 42 9.53 -23.57 -30.66
C LEU A 42 8.13 -23.03 -30.34
N VAL A 43 7.05 -23.77 -30.65
CA VAL A 43 5.67 -23.36 -30.32
C VAL A 43 5.53 -23.22 -28.80
N ASN A 44 5.99 -24.21 -28.04
CA ASN A 44 5.94 -24.18 -26.58
C ASN A 44 6.82 -23.05 -26.01
N ALA A 45 8.03 -22.87 -26.54
CA ALA A 45 8.93 -21.80 -26.11
C ALA A 45 8.34 -20.41 -26.38
N ILE A 46 7.71 -20.18 -27.54
CA ILE A 46 7.04 -18.91 -27.87
C ILE A 46 5.84 -18.67 -26.93
N ALA A 47 5.05 -19.69 -26.61
CA ALA A 47 3.94 -19.57 -25.68
C ALA A 47 4.42 -19.19 -24.27
N GLN A 48 5.45 -19.87 -23.77
CA GLN A 48 6.09 -19.54 -22.49
C GLN A 48 6.69 -18.14 -22.48
N LEU A 49 7.39 -17.76 -23.56
CA LEU A 49 7.94 -16.42 -23.73
C LEU A 49 6.85 -15.34 -23.67
N ARG A 50 5.71 -15.54 -24.35
CA ARG A 50 4.57 -14.60 -24.28
C ARG A 50 4.04 -14.47 -22.85
N GLU A 51 3.84 -15.58 -22.14
CA GLU A 51 3.43 -15.54 -20.73
C GLU A 51 4.44 -14.77 -19.89
N GLN A 52 5.74 -15.02 -20.05
CA GLN A 52 6.79 -14.36 -19.26
C GLN A 52 6.95 -12.87 -19.58
N LEU A 53 6.74 -12.45 -20.83
CA LEU A 53 6.76 -11.03 -21.20
C LEU A 53 5.55 -10.27 -20.64
N GLN A 54 4.38 -10.91 -20.56
CA GLN A 54 3.23 -10.33 -19.87
C GLN A 54 3.53 -10.05 -18.39
N VAL A 55 4.23 -10.97 -17.71
CA VAL A 55 4.72 -10.74 -16.34
C VAL A 55 5.64 -9.52 -16.29
N LEU A 56 6.61 -9.41 -17.20
CA LEU A 56 7.57 -8.30 -17.19
C LEU A 56 6.89 -6.93 -17.36
N ILE A 57 5.87 -6.84 -18.22
CA ILE A 57 5.08 -5.61 -18.41
C ILE A 57 4.25 -5.31 -17.16
N ALA A 58 3.62 -6.32 -16.57
CA ALA A 58 2.80 -6.17 -15.37
C ALA A 58 3.61 -5.81 -14.11
N MET A 59 4.90 -6.10 -14.09
CA MET A 59 5.83 -5.78 -12.98
C MET A 59 6.51 -4.41 -13.14
N GLY A 60 6.07 -3.56 -14.06
CA GLY A 60 6.60 -2.20 -14.20
C GLY A 60 6.11 -1.30 -13.06
N ASP A 61 7.05 -0.71 -12.30
CA ASP A 61 6.72 0.28 -11.27
C ASP A 61 6.16 1.57 -11.90
N TYR A 62 5.43 2.35 -11.11
CA TYR A 62 4.99 3.69 -11.49
C TYR A 62 5.47 4.72 -10.47
N PHE A 63 5.39 6.00 -10.84
CA PHE A 63 5.91 7.12 -10.05
C PHE A 63 5.58 7.05 -8.56
N ASP A 64 4.29 6.92 -8.22
CA ASP A 64 3.87 6.88 -6.82
C ASP A 64 4.45 5.68 -6.07
N HIS A 65 4.42 4.49 -6.68
CA HIS A 65 5.00 3.29 -6.08
C HIS A 65 6.50 3.47 -5.81
N SER A 66 7.26 3.91 -6.80
CA SER A 66 8.71 4.10 -6.67
C SER A 66 9.07 5.20 -5.66
N ARG A 67 8.27 6.28 -5.60
CA ARG A 67 8.40 7.36 -4.62
C ARG A 67 8.15 6.86 -3.20
N HIS A 68 7.04 6.17 -2.97
CA HIS A 68 6.68 5.64 -1.66
C HIS A 68 7.70 4.62 -1.18
N LEU A 69 8.17 3.71 -2.04
CA LEU A 69 9.25 2.77 -1.70
C LEU A 69 10.52 3.47 -1.20
N VAL A 70 10.96 4.53 -1.89
CA VAL A 70 12.14 5.32 -1.45
C VAL A 70 11.86 6.02 -0.13
N ALA A 71 10.68 6.64 0.03
CA ALA A 71 10.30 7.33 1.25
C ALA A 71 10.21 6.39 2.46
N HIS A 72 9.54 5.24 2.30
CA HIS A 72 9.39 4.22 3.36
C HIS A 72 10.73 3.59 3.71
N THR A 73 11.56 3.23 2.72
CA THR A 73 12.90 2.68 2.96
C THR A 73 13.77 3.67 3.73
N ARG A 74 13.76 4.94 3.31
CA ARG A 74 14.49 6.01 3.99
C ARG A 74 13.99 6.15 5.43
N GLN A 75 12.68 6.18 5.64
CA GLN A 75 12.10 6.32 6.97
C GLN A 75 12.48 5.13 7.87
N ALA A 76 12.38 3.90 7.37
CA ALA A 76 12.74 2.70 8.13
C ALA A 76 14.19 2.73 8.63
N ILE A 77 15.13 3.22 7.81
CA ILE A 77 16.53 3.39 8.23
C ILE A 77 16.66 4.49 9.28
N LEU A 78 15.97 5.63 9.12
CA LEU A 78 16.00 6.73 10.09
C LEU A 78 15.36 6.37 11.44
N ASP A 79 14.35 5.51 11.42
CA ASP A 79 13.72 4.95 12.63
C ASP A 79 14.60 3.87 13.28
N GLY A 80 15.76 3.56 12.71
CA GLY A 80 16.69 2.57 13.21
C GLY A 80 16.16 1.14 13.10
N ILE A 81 15.32 0.84 12.12
CA ILE A 81 14.82 -0.53 11.91
C ILE A 81 15.98 -1.41 11.39
N PRO A 82 16.27 -2.56 12.02
CA PRO A 82 17.40 -3.39 11.63
C PRO A 82 17.12 -4.19 10.35
N HIS A 83 18.16 -4.39 9.55
CA HIS A 83 18.12 -5.05 8.25
C HIS A 83 18.90 -6.37 8.26
N LEU A 84 18.43 -7.35 7.50
CA LEU A 84 19.01 -8.69 7.44
C LEU A 84 20.44 -8.60 6.90
N ARG A 85 21.39 -9.12 7.67
CA ARG A 85 22.81 -9.18 7.30
C ARG A 85 23.01 -10.15 6.16
N ASP A 86 24.02 -9.90 5.33
CA ASP A 86 24.40 -10.84 4.30
C ASP A 86 24.84 -12.19 4.90
N GLU A 87 24.51 -13.29 4.20
CA GLU A 87 24.74 -14.68 4.63
C GLU A 87 24.29 -14.96 6.10
N PRO A 88 23.00 -14.77 6.45
CA PRO A 88 22.55 -14.85 7.85
C PRO A 88 22.71 -16.25 8.47
N VAL A 89 22.79 -17.29 7.63
CA VAL A 89 23.10 -18.68 8.00
C VAL A 89 24.38 -18.83 8.84
N GLN A 90 25.34 -17.92 8.73
CA GLN A 90 26.60 -17.98 9.47
C GLN A 90 26.43 -17.65 10.97
N TYR A 91 25.33 -17.00 11.35
CA TYR A 91 25.06 -16.58 12.73
C TYR A 91 24.25 -17.60 13.54
N LEU A 92 23.82 -18.71 12.91
CA LEU A 92 23.07 -19.78 13.54
C LEU A 92 23.93 -21.05 13.70
N SER A 93 23.85 -21.68 14.86
CA SER A 93 24.39 -23.02 15.11
C SER A 93 23.58 -24.10 14.40
N GLN A 94 24.14 -25.31 14.31
CA GLN A 94 23.42 -26.44 13.71
C GLN A 94 22.13 -26.79 14.48
N ALA A 95 22.14 -26.68 15.81
CA ALA A 95 20.95 -26.95 16.62
C ALA A 95 19.83 -25.94 16.33
N GLU A 96 20.17 -24.67 16.10
CA GLU A 96 19.21 -23.63 15.73
C GLU A 96 18.66 -23.83 14.31
N LYS A 97 19.50 -24.28 13.36
CA LYS A 97 19.05 -24.61 11.99
C LYS A 97 18.10 -25.82 11.95
N ASN A 98 18.20 -26.71 12.92
CA ASN A 98 17.31 -27.86 13.05
C ASN A 98 15.95 -27.51 13.67
N VAL A 99 15.72 -26.27 14.12
CA VAL A 99 14.40 -25.82 14.61
C VAL A 99 13.42 -25.76 13.44
N PRO A 100 12.28 -26.47 13.51
CA PRO A 100 11.26 -26.42 12.48
C PRO A 100 10.62 -25.03 12.33
N VAL A 101 10.36 -24.64 11.09
CA VAL A 101 9.67 -23.40 10.76
C VAL A 101 8.36 -23.70 10.04
N PHE A 102 7.27 -23.20 10.61
CA PHE A 102 5.91 -23.30 10.09
C PHE A 102 5.58 -22.00 9.35
N ILE A 103 5.39 -22.10 8.04
CA ILE A 103 5.04 -20.99 7.15
C ILE A 103 3.54 -21.10 6.88
N VAL A 104 2.79 -20.15 7.43
CA VAL A 104 1.33 -20.22 7.50
C VAL A 104 0.72 -19.23 6.53
N GLY A 105 0.15 -19.75 5.44
CA GLY A 105 -0.72 -19.01 4.52
C GLY A 105 -2.18 -19.02 4.98
N ASN A 106 -3.06 -18.32 4.25
CA ASN A 106 -4.48 -18.21 4.57
C ASN A 106 -5.40 -18.97 3.60
N GLY A 107 -4.88 -20.01 2.97
CA GLY A 107 -5.64 -20.91 2.11
C GLY A 107 -6.69 -21.69 2.91
N PRO A 108 -7.81 -22.10 2.29
CA PRO A 108 -8.86 -22.89 2.93
C PRO A 108 -8.36 -24.11 3.70
N SER A 109 -7.26 -24.75 3.25
CA SER A 109 -6.72 -25.93 3.95
C SER A 109 -6.21 -25.61 5.36
N LEU A 110 -5.98 -24.34 5.71
CA LEU A 110 -5.56 -23.93 7.05
C LEU A 110 -6.56 -24.39 8.12
N ASP A 111 -7.86 -24.37 7.82
CA ASP A 111 -8.92 -24.75 8.78
C ASP A 111 -8.71 -26.18 9.32
N GLY A 112 -8.19 -27.09 8.49
CA GLY A 112 -7.89 -28.47 8.87
C GLY A 112 -6.58 -28.67 9.64
N LEU A 113 -5.75 -27.62 9.74
CA LEU A 113 -4.38 -27.63 10.27
C LEU A 113 -4.22 -26.82 11.57
N ILE A 114 -5.28 -26.15 12.04
CA ILE A 114 -5.26 -25.34 13.27
C ILE A 114 -4.81 -26.15 14.49
N ASP A 115 -5.28 -27.39 14.64
CA ASP A 115 -4.92 -28.24 15.77
C ASP A 115 -3.42 -28.58 15.78
N THR A 116 -2.84 -28.84 14.61
CA THR A 116 -1.40 -29.06 14.44
C THR A 116 -0.59 -27.83 14.83
N LEU A 117 -1.06 -26.62 14.46
CA LEU A 117 -0.41 -25.38 14.89
C LEU A 117 -0.44 -25.24 16.42
N LYS A 118 -1.59 -25.53 17.06
CA LYS A 118 -1.73 -25.44 18.52
C LYS A 118 -0.85 -26.45 19.26
N GLU A 119 -0.72 -27.66 18.71
CA GLU A 119 0.11 -28.73 19.28
C GLU A 119 1.60 -28.35 19.28
N TYR A 120 2.08 -27.75 18.18
CA TYR A 120 3.52 -27.50 17.98
C TYR A 120 3.96 -26.05 18.15
N GLN A 121 3.07 -25.13 18.54
CA GLN A 121 3.39 -23.70 18.67
C GLN A 121 4.56 -23.42 19.64
N GLU A 122 4.78 -24.26 20.65
CA GLU A 122 5.90 -24.08 21.58
C GLU A 122 7.23 -24.61 21.04
N SER A 123 7.20 -25.53 20.06
CA SER A 123 8.39 -26.24 19.56
C SER A 123 8.84 -25.84 18.15
N ALA A 124 7.96 -25.17 17.38
CA ALA A 124 8.24 -24.69 16.02
C ALA A 124 8.11 -23.16 15.94
N ILE A 125 8.92 -22.53 15.08
CA ILE A 125 8.80 -21.10 14.76
C ILE A 125 7.60 -20.92 13.83
N ILE A 126 6.62 -20.11 14.22
CA ILE A 126 5.43 -19.83 13.41
C ILE A 126 5.59 -18.47 12.73
N ILE A 127 5.52 -18.47 11.40
CA ILE A 127 5.51 -17.27 10.56
C ILE A 127 4.15 -17.14 9.87
N SER A 128 3.38 -16.14 10.26
CA SER A 128 2.08 -15.80 9.68
C SER A 128 2.26 -14.96 8.41
N CYS A 129 1.70 -15.39 7.28
CA CYS A 129 1.77 -14.65 6.01
C CYS A 129 0.48 -13.85 5.75
N GLY A 130 0.57 -12.52 5.76
CA GLY A 130 -0.53 -11.61 5.43
C GLY A 130 -1.83 -11.92 6.15
N THR A 131 -2.91 -12.13 5.41
CA THR A 131 -4.24 -12.30 5.99
C THR A 131 -4.40 -13.53 6.90
N ALA A 132 -3.40 -14.42 6.98
CA ALA A 132 -3.37 -15.51 7.94
C ALA A 132 -3.34 -15.01 9.40
N LEU A 133 -2.83 -13.80 9.64
CA LEU A 133 -2.72 -13.23 10.99
C LEU A 133 -4.07 -13.17 11.71
N GLN A 134 -5.12 -12.76 11.00
CA GLN A 134 -6.47 -12.68 11.56
C GLN A 134 -7.03 -14.06 11.88
N SER A 135 -6.79 -15.05 11.02
CA SER A 135 -7.21 -16.44 11.25
C SER A 135 -6.52 -17.03 12.49
N LEU A 136 -5.23 -16.77 12.68
CA LEU A 136 -4.48 -17.21 13.86
C LEU A 136 -4.95 -16.52 15.13
N TYR A 137 -5.14 -15.19 15.09
CA TYR A 137 -5.69 -14.41 16.21
C TYR A 137 -7.03 -14.96 16.69
N ARG A 138 -7.97 -15.23 15.77
CA ARG A 138 -9.29 -15.80 16.09
C ARG A 138 -9.23 -17.19 16.71
N HIS A 139 -8.17 -17.96 16.44
CA HIS A 139 -7.97 -19.28 17.03
C HIS A 139 -7.08 -19.27 18.29
N GLY A 140 -6.66 -18.09 18.76
CA GLY A 140 -5.83 -17.93 19.94
C GLY A 140 -4.38 -18.38 19.74
N ILE A 141 -3.86 -18.31 18.51
CA ILE A 141 -2.47 -18.65 18.18
C ILE A 141 -1.68 -17.35 18.00
N THR A 142 -0.61 -17.19 18.75
CA THR A 142 0.32 -16.05 18.62
C THR A 142 1.51 -16.48 17.77
N PRO A 143 1.69 -15.96 16.55
CA PRO A 143 2.85 -16.28 15.73
C PRO A 143 4.11 -15.58 16.27
N ASP A 144 5.29 -16.20 16.08
CA ASP A 144 6.57 -15.58 16.46
C ASP A 144 6.92 -14.41 15.55
N PHE A 145 6.59 -14.57 14.26
CA PHE A 145 6.70 -13.53 13.25
C PHE A 145 5.41 -13.42 12.44
N HIS A 146 5.07 -12.19 12.06
CA HIS A 146 4.14 -11.91 10.98
C HIS A 146 4.91 -11.31 9.81
N ALA A 147 4.53 -11.68 8.59
CA ALA A 147 5.13 -11.17 7.37
C ALA A 147 4.13 -10.33 6.60
N GLU A 148 4.60 -9.20 6.06
CA GLU A 148 3.97 -8.44 4.98
C GLU A 148 4.98 -7.98 3.96
N ILE A 149 4.52 -7.64 2.75
CA ILE A 149 5.39 -7.16 1.65
C ILE A 149 4.83 -5.96 0.90
N GLU A 150 3.54 -5.65 1.08
CA GLU A 150 2.89 -4.58 0.34
C GLU A 150 3.45 -3.23 0.80
N ALA A 151 3.93 -2.43 -0.15
CA ALA A 151 4.45 -1.09 0.14
C ALA A 151 3.32 -0.06 0.34
N ASN A 152 2.13 -0.37 -0.17
CA ASN A 152 0.95 0.47 0.00
C ASN A 152 0.37 0.35 1.42
N ARG A 153 -0.46 1.30 1.81
CA ARG A 153 -1.00 1.42 3.16
C ARG A 153 -2.21 0.51 3.43
N SER A 154 -2.87 -0.05 2.41
CA SER A 154 -4.07 -0.88 2.59
C SER A 154 -3.94 -2.02 3.63
N PRO A 155 -2.80 -2.74 3.77
CA PRO A 155 -2.67 -3.77 4.81
C PRO A 155 -2.81 -3.23 6.22
N TYR A 156 -2.48 -1.95 6.48
CA TYR A 156 -2.74 -1.32 7.78
C TYR A 156 -4.22 -1.44 8.16
N ASP A 157 -5.11 -1.20 7.21
CA ASP A 157 -6.55 -1.24 7.45
C ASP A 157 -7.02 -2.67 7.72
N TRP A 158 -6.49 -3.64 6.98
CA TRP A 158 -6.77 -5.07 7.16
C TRP A 158 -6.28 -5.61 8.50
N ILE A 159 -5.07 -5.25 8.92
CA ILE A 159 -4.48 -5.68 10.18
C ILE A 159 -5.23 -5.03 11.36
N SER A 160 -5.46 -3.72 11.29
CA SER A 160 -6.08 -2.93 12.39
C SER A 160 -7.53 -3.33 12.67
N ARG A 161 -8.27 -3.84 11.67
CA ARG A 161 -9.61 -4.41 11.87
C ARG A 161 -9.58 -5.89 12.28
N GLY A 162 -8.45 -6.56 12.07
CA GLY A 162 -8.31 -8.01 12.15
C GLY A 162 -7.86 -8.51 13.52
N ALA A 163 -7.06 -7.71 14.23
CA ALA A 163 -6.55 -8.02 15.55
C ALA A 163 -6.40 -6.75 16.39
N ASP A 164 -6.53 -6.87 17.71
CA ASP A 164 -6.32 -5.75 18.62
C ASP A 164 -4.82 -5.38 18.75
N LEU A 165 -4.55 -4.13 19.13
CA LEU A 165 -3.19 -3.61 19.25
C LEU A 165 -2.36 -4.37 20.31
N ALA A 166 -2.99 -4.88 21.37
CA ALA A 166 -2.29 -5.60 22.44
C ALA A 166 -1.75 -6.94 21.95
N PHE A 167 -2.46 -7.62 21.05
CA PHE A 167 -2.01 -8.81 20.35
C PHE A 167 -0.88 -8.48 19.38
N LEU A 168 -1.02 -7.44 18.56
CA LEU A 168 0.01 -7.04 17.59
C LEU A 168 1.34 -6.70 18.27
N LYS A 169 1.30 -6.12 19.48
CA LYS A 169 2.47 -5.83 20.32
C LYS A 169 3.12 -7.06 20.98
N GLN A 170 2.62 -8.27 20.70
CA GLN A 170 3.28 -9.53 21.06
C GLN A 170 4.03 -10.15 19.87
N VAL A 171 3.75 -9.72 18.64
CA VAL A 171 4.26 -10.31 17.40
C VAL A 171 5.35 -9.43 16.80
N SER A 172 6.42 -10.05 16.28
CA SER A 172 7.45 -9.33 15.51
C SER A 172 7.10 -9.31 14.02
N LEU A 173 7.32 -8.20 13.33
CA LEU A 173 7.12 -8.07 11.88
C LEU A 173 8.40 -8.40 11.11
N ILE A 174 8.30 -9.21 10.06
CA ILE A 174 9.32 -9.35 9.02
C ILE A 174 8.78 -8.81 7.70
N SER A 175 9.58 -8.06 6.94
CA SER A 175 9.13 -7.50 5.66
C SER A 175 10.29 -7.16 4.73
N CYS A 176 9.98 -6.78 3.49
CA CYS A 176 10.88 -6.01 2.65
C CYS A 176 10.99 -4.55 3.11
N ASN A 177 12.07 -3.87 2.73
CA ASN A 177 12.42 -2.49 3.09
C ASN A 177 11.37 -1.42 2.70
N GLY A 178 10.45 -1.74 1.78
CA GLY A 178 9.39 -0.84 1.32
C GLY A 178 8.14 -0.76 2.21
N ILE A 179 8.11 -1.45 3.35
CA ILE A 179 6.91 -1.54 4.20
C ILE A 179 6.43 -0.18 4.69
N HIS A 180 5.12 0.01 4.69
CA HIS A 180 4.53 1.27 5.12
C HIS A 180 4.78 1.53 6.64
N PRO A 181 5.23 2.73 7.05
CA PRO A 181 5.52 3.05 8.46
C PRO A 181 4.33 2.84 9.43
N ASP A 182 3.10 3.14 9.00
CA ASP A 182 1.91 2.86 9.83
C ASP A 182 1.73 1.37 10.15
N ILE A 183 2.18 0.46 9.27
CA ILE A 183 2.15 -0.99 9.51
C ILE A 183 3.25 -1.37 10.50
N SER A 184 4.47 -0.89 10.28
CA SER A 184 5.61 -1.11 11.18
C SER A 184 5.29 -0.73 12.63
N ASN A 185 4.58 0.38 12.82
CA ASN A 185 4.20 0.90 14.14
C ASN A 185 3.18 0.02 14.90
N LEU A 186 2.50 -0.92 14.24
CA LEU A 186 1.54 -1.83 14.89
C LEU A 186 2.22 -2.93 15.70
N PHE A 187 3.40 -3.39 15.27
CA PHE A 187 4.04 -4.59 15.80
C PHE A 187 5.01 -4.30 16.94
N LYS A 188 5.46 -5.35 17.63
CA LYS A 188 6.40 -5.25 18.75
C LYS A 188 7.77 -4.74 18.31
N ASP A 189 8.34 -5.46 17.34
CA ASP A 189 9.66 -5.24 16.77
C ASP A 189 9.54 -5.47 15.25
N VAL A 190 10.36 -4.80 14.44
CA VAL A 190 10.33 -4.89 12.97
C VAL A 190 11.71 -5.28 12.46
N TYR A 191 11.75 -6.17 11.48
CA TYR A 191 12.96 -6.71 10.89
C TYR A 191 12.83 -6.71 9.36
N LEU A 192 13.74 -6.03 8.68
CA LEU A 192 13.62 -5.81 7.23
C LEU A 192 14.69 -6.55 6.44
N THR A 193 14.42 -6.82 5.18
CA THR A 193 15.43 -7.23 4.20
C THR A 193 15.27 -6.41 2.94
N PHE A 194 16.37 -6.26 2.19
CA PHE A 194 16.33 -5.53 0.94
C PHE A 194 15.84 -6.42 -0.20
N LYS A 195 14.83 -5.94 -0.94
CA LYS A 195 14.34 -6.62 -2.13
C LYS A 195 15.05 -6.08 -3.38
N PRO A 196 15.79 -6.92 -4.12
CA PRO A 196 16.60 -6.44 -5.24
C PRO A 196 15.71 -5.94 -6.38
N GLY A 197 16.16 -4.87 -7.05
CA GLY A 197 15.48 -4.27 -8.20
C GLY A 197 14.49 -3.15 -7.86
N GLU A 198 14.04 -3.05 -6.60
CA GLU A 198 13.17 -1.96 -6.17
C GLU A 198 13.91 -0.62 -6.09
N SER A 199 13.18 0.48 -6.32
CA SER A 199 13.73 1.85 -6.29
C SER A 199 14.40 2.17 -4.96
N GLY A 200 13.75 1.85 -3.84
CA GLY A 200 14.27 2.04 -2.48
C GLY A 200 15.57 1.28 -2.24
N THR A 201 15.59 -0.01 -2.55
CA THR A 201 16.79 -0.86 -2.42
C THR A 201 17.94 -0.34 -3.27
N THR A 202 17.68 -0.08 -4.55
CA THR A 202 18.73 0.37 -5.48
C THR A 202 19.27 1.74 -5.08
N ALA A 203 18.40 2.63 -4.58
CA ALA A 203 18.81 3.95 -4.09
C ALA A 203 19.74 3.87 -2.88
N VAL A 204 19.46 2.97 -1.92
CA VAL A 204 20.32 2.75 -0.75
C VAL A 204 21.61 2.05 -1.14
N GLN A 205 21.56 1.01 -1.99
CA GLN A 205 22.74 0.27 -2.43
C GLN A 205 23.80 1.18 -3.07
N ARG A 206 23.39 2.21 -3.83
CA ARG A 206 24.32 3.16 -4.46
C ARG A 206 25.11 4.02 -3.47
N LEU A 207 24.72 4.07 -2.19
CA LEU A 207 25.40 4.86 -1.16
C LEU A 207 26.63 4.14 -0.58
N TYR A 208 26.80 2.85 -0.89
CA TYR A 208 27.82 1.99 -0.28
C TYR A 208 28.54 1.17 -1.35
N ASP A 209 29.88 1.21 -1.36
CA ASP A 209 30.70 0.39 -2.27
C ASP A 209 30.55 -1.10 -1.95
N ASN A 210 30.49 -1.44 -0.65
CA ASN A 210 30.24 -2.78 -0.14
C ASN A 210 28.93 -2.76 0.64
N PHE A 211 27.89 -3.38 0.09
CA PHE A 211 26.59 -3.45 0.72
C PHE A 211 26.51 -4.67 1.66
N PRO A 212 26.42 -4.49 3.00
CA PRO A 212 26.57 -5.59 3.95
C PRO A 212 25.27 -6.35 4.25
N PHE A 213 24.17 -6.02 3.56
CA PHE A 213 22.85 -6.57 3.81
C PHE A 213 22.44 -7.55 2.72
N ALA A 214 21.65 -8.54 3.13
CA ALA A 214 21.12 -9.55 2.25
C ALA A 214 20.11 -8.98 1.25
N LEU A 215 20.18 -9.49 0.02
CA LEU A 215 19.24 -9.20 -1.06
C LEU A 215 18.32 -10.39 -1.28
N THR A 216 17.10 -10.32 -0.73
CA THR A 216 16.13 -11.42 -0.79
C THR A 216 15.51 -11.51 -2.18
N LYS A 217 16.07 -12.36 -3.04
CA LYS A 217 15.54 -12.68 -4.37
C LYS A 217 14.25 -13.50 -4.24
N ASN A 218 13.39 -13.46 -5.27
CA ASN A 218 12.14 -14.24 -5.32
C ASN A 218 11.10 -13.89 -4.24
N ALA A 219 11.21 -12.71 -3.59
CA ALA A 219 10.25 -12.21 -2.61
C ALA A 219 8.98 -11.59 -3.25
N TYR A 220 8.35 -12.30 -4.18
CA TYR A 220 7.15 -11.88 -4.92
C TYR A 220 6.47 -13.11 -5.55
N PRO A 221 5.21 -13.03 -6.01
CA PRO A 221 4.26 -11.92 -5.87
C PRO A 221 3.48 -11.97 -4.56
N THR A 222 3.55 -13.06 -3.78
CA THR A 222 2.79 -13.19 -2.52
C THR A 222 3.69 -13.09 -1.29
N VAL A 223 3.06 -12.78 -0.15
CA VAL A 223 3.74 -12.78 1.15
C VAL A 223 4.38 -14.14 1.46
N THR A 224 3.74 -15.25 1.08
CA THR A 224 4.30 -16.58 1.29
C THR A 224 5.55 -16.82 0.43
N ASN A 225 5.62 -16.27 -0.79
CA ASN A 225 6.85 -16.30 -1.58
C ASN A 225 8.00 -15.58 -0.87
N PHE A 226 7.71 -14.41 -0.30
CA PHE A 226 8.68 -13.69 0.53
C PHE A 226 9.13 -14.50 1.73
N VAL A 227 8.22 -15.06 2.52
CA VAL A 227 8.62 -15.86 3.69
C VAL A 227 9.45 -17.08 3.30
N MET A 228 9.11 -17.74 2.18
CA MET A 228 9.93 -18.84 1.65
C MET A 228 11.35 -18.38 1.26
N ALA A 229 11.48 -17.27 0.55
CA ALA A 229 12.78 -16.71 0.17
C ALA A 229 13.57 -16.14 1.36
N PHE A 230 12.88 -15.62 2.37
CA PHE A 230 13.48 -15.18 3.62
C PHE A 230 14.01 -16.39 4.41
N ALA A 231 13.18 -17.42 4.60
CA ALA A 231 13.54 -18.63 5.34
C ALA A 231 14.68 -19.42 4.68
N SER A 232 14.75 -19.45 3.34
CA SER A 232 15.83 -20.17 2.63
C SER A 232 17.22 -19.59 2.92
N GLN A 233 17.33 -18.30 3.22
CA GLN A 233 18.62 -17.67 3.56
C GLN A 233 19.21 -18.15 4.89
N PHE A 234 18.39 -18.68 5.79
CA PHE A 234 18.84 -19.26 7.06
C PHE A 234 19.23 -20.75 6.92
N ARG A 235 18.85 -21.40 5.81
CA ARG A 235 19.00 -22.85 5.57
C ARG A 235 18.52 -23.70 6.75
N PHE A 236 17.29 -23.42 7.20
CA PHE A 236 16.62 -24.31 8.15
C PHE A 236 16.48 -25.70 7.55
N SER A 237 16.73 -26.73 8.36
CA SER A 237 16.68 -28.11 7.88
C SER A 237 15.27 -28.57 7.55
N GLN A 238 14.25 -28.00 8.22
CA GLN A 238 12.85 -28.39 8.01
C GLN A 238 11.93 -27.17 7.94
N LEU A 239 11.25 -27.02 6.81
CA LEU A 239 10.19 -26.03 6.58
C LEU A 239 8.86 -26.75 6.35
N TYR A 240 7.78 -26.22 6.92
CA TYR A 240 6.43 -26.78 6.81
C TYR A 240 5.49 -25.72 6.25
N LEU A 241 4.78 -26.05 5.16
CA LEU A 241 3.82 -25.15 4.52
C LEU A 241 2.41 -25.53 4.95
N LEU A 242 1.72 -24.62 5.63
CA LEU A 242 0.35 -24.82 6.13
C LEU A 242 -0.57 -23.72 5.58
N GLY A 243 -1.66 -24.10 4.91
CA GLY A 243 -2.57 -23.14 4.28
C GLY A 243 -1.94 -22.37 3.10
N VAL A 244 -0.92 -22.93 2.45
CA VAL A 244 -0.26 -22.39 1.26
C VAL A 244 -0.82 -23.11 0.04
N ASP A 245 -2.08 -22.81 -0.29
CA ASP A 245 -2.82 -23.63 -1.24
C ASP A 245 -2.43 -23.30 -2.69
N LEU A 246 -2.35 -22.02 -3.06
CA LEU A 246 -2.08 -21.54 -4.44
C LEU A 246 -2.89 -22.29 -5.54
N GLY A 247 -4.06 -22.78 -5.16
CA GLY A 247 -4.96 -23.59 -5.97
C GLY A 247 -6.20 -23.91 -5.16
N PHE A 248 -7.32 -24.11 -5.86
CA PHE A 248 -8.63 -24.30 -5.28
C PHE A 248 -9.12 -25.71 -5.54
N VAL A 249 -9.56 -26.36 -4.46
CA VAL A 249 -10.31 -27.62 -4.51
C VAL A 249 -11.76 -27.37 -4.96
N ASP A 250 -12.36 -26.32 -4.41
CA ASP A 250 -13.72 -25.84 -4.70
C ASP A 250 -13.61 -24.39 -5.17
N GLU A 251 -14.22 -24.07 -6.31
CA GLU A 251 -14.16 -22.75 -6.94
C GLU A 251 -14.84 -21.65 -6.10
N LYS A 252 -15.58 -21.99 -5.05
CA LYS A 252 -16.28 -21.03 -4.17
C LYS A 252 -15.60 -20.77 -2.83
N HIS A 253 -14.45 -21.41 -2.56
CA HIS A 253 -13.76 -21.30 -1.29
C HIS A 253 -12.30 -20.94 -1.52
N HIS A 254 -11.97 -19.64 -1.47
CA HIS A 254 -10.64 -19.12 -1.81
C HIS A 254 -9.75 -18.80 -0.60
N HIS A 255 -10.32 -18.60 0.58
CA HIS A 255 -9.63 -18.30 1.85
C HIS A 255 -10.20 -19.13 3.02
N SER A 256 -9.46 -19.24 4.13
CA SER A 256 -9.98 -19.75 5.41
C SER A 256 -11.28 -19.04 5.80
N LYS A 257 -12.24 -19.78 6.37
CA LYS A 257 -13.53 -19.23 6.84
C LYS A 257 -13.36 -18.19 7.95
N ALA A 258 -12.23 -18.23 8.65
CA ALA A 258 -11.87 -17.27 9.70
C ALA A 258 -11.11 -16.05 9.17
N SER A 259 -10.93 -15.90 7.85
CA SER A 259 -10.30 -14.71 7.26
C SER A 259 -11.22 -13.48 7.29
N GLY A 260 -10.63 -12.29 7.10
CA GLY A 260 -11.37 -11.03 6.99
C GLY A 260 -12.14 -10.87 5.69
N TYR A 261 -11.96 -11.78 4.73
CA TYR A 261 -12.70 -11.81 3.47
C TYR A 261 -14.12 -12.36 3.63
N TYR A 262 -14.46 -12.94 4.78
CA TYR A 262 -15.80 -13.37 5.11
C TYR A 262 -16.43 -12.47 6.18
N MET A 263 -17.66 -12.07 5.91
CA MET A 263 -18.53 -11.41 6.89
C MET A 263 -18.89 -12.40 8.01
N SER A 264 -19.38 -11.88 9.14
CA SER A 264 -19.82 -12.71 10.29
C SER A 264 -20.98 -13.66 9.96
N ASP A 265 -21.67 -13.45 8.83
CA ASP A 265 -22.72 -14.34 8.31
C ASP A 265 -22.19 -15.39 7.29
N GLY A 266 -20.87 -15.44 7.06
CA GLY A 266 -20.22 -16.40 6.17
C GLY A 266 -20.26 -16.05 4.68
N LYS A 267 -20.76 -14.87 4.28
CA LYS A 267 -20.71 -14.40 2.90
C LYS A 267 -19.35 -13.76 2.57
N GLU A 268 -18.85 -14.01 1.36
CA GLU A 268 -17.65 -13.32 0.85
C GLU A 268 -17.93 -11.81 0.74
N GLN A 269 -16.98 -11.00 1.19
CA GLN A 269 -17.04 -9.54 1.10
C GLN A 269 -16.83 -9.04 -0.36
N TYR A 270 -16.40 -9.92 -1.26
CA TYR A 270 -16.20 -9.67 -2.70
C TYR A 270 -16.60 -10.94 -3.50
N GLU A 271 -17.45 -10.82 -4.52
CA GLU A 271 -17.78 -11.95 -5.42
C GLU A 271 -16.57 -12.26 -6.35
N TYR A 272 -15.63 -13.08 -5.87
CA TYR A 272 -14.35 -13.36 -6.55
C TYR A 272 -14.50 -14.15 -7.86
N SER A 273 -15.57 -14.96 -7.96
CA SER A 273 -15.80 -15.94 -9.03
C SER A 273 -16.21 -15.35 -10.40
N LYS A 274 -16.64 -14.08 -10.48
CA LYS A 274 -17.06 -13.44 -11.74
C LYS A 274 -15.93 -12.77 -12.52
N VAL A 275 -14.78 -12.51 -11.88
CA VAL A 275 -13.70 -11.66 -12.44
C VAL A 275 -12.49 -12.48 -12.93
N HIS A 276 -12.24 -13.66 -12.36
CA HIS A 276 -11.04 -14.45 -12.68
C HIS A 276 -11.39 -15.73 -13.43
N ASN A 277 -10.77 -15.92 -14.60
CA ASN A 277 -10.88 -17.16 -15.38
C ASN A 277 -10.13 -18.30 -14.66
N THR A 278 -10.84 -19.09 -13.86
CA THR A 278 -10.31 -20.23 -13.06
C THR A 278 -10.04 -21.50 -13.88
N SER A 279 -9.98 -21.40 -15.21
CA SER A 279 -9.85 -22.55 -16.11
C SER A 279 -8.48 -23.24 -16.09
N LEU A 280 -7.48 -22.67 -15.40
CA LEU A 280 -6.13 -23.25 -15.31
C LEU A 280 -6.12 -24.38 -14.27
N ARG A 281 -5.38 -25.45 -14.57
CA ARG A 281 -5.22 -26.60 -13.67
C ARG A 281 -3.75 -26.91 -13.47
N VAL A 282 -3.40 -27.25 -12.24
CA VAL A 282 -2.06 -27.70 -11.84
C VAL A 282 -2.17 -28.98 -11.02
N ALA A 283 -1.07 -29.73 -10.89
CA ALA A 283 -1.03 -30.90 -10.03
C ALA A 283 -1.35 -30.51 -8.58
N GLY A 284 -2.17 -31.31 -7.88
CA GLY A 284 -2.49 -31.09 -6.47
C GLY A 284 -1.50 -31.80 -5.55
N ASN A 285 -1.34 -31.30 -4.32
CA ASN A 285 -0.42 -31.86 -3.33
C ASN A 285 -0.87 -33.26 -2.87
N PHE A 286 -2.16 -33.39 -2.51
CA PHE A 286 -2.80 -34.67 -2.16
C PHE A 286 -3.77 -35.17 -3.23
N ARG A 287 -3.88 -34.45 -4.36
CA ARG A 287 -4.90 -34.66 -5.39
C ARG A 287 -4.26 -34.72 -6.78
N PRO A 288 -4.86 -35.42 -7.75
CA PRO A 288 -4.33 -35.44 -9.11
C PRO A 288 -4.22 -34.04 -9.73
N PHE A 289 -5.18 -33.15 -9.44
CA PHE A 289 -5.20 -31.78 -9.92
C PHE A 289 -6.01 -30.87 -8.99
N VAL A 290 -5.72 -29.57 -9.04
CA VAL A 290 -6.52 -28.48 -8.47
C VAL A 290 -6.69 -27.38 -9.51
N ASN A 291 -7.76 -26.60 -9.40
CA ASN A 291 -7.94 -25.41 -10.24
C ASN A 291 -7.03 -24.29 -9.71
N THR A 292 -6.60 -23.39 -10.57
CA THR A 292 -5.78 -22.24 -10.19
C THR A 292 -6.05 -21.07 -11.10
N LYS A 293 -5.42 -19.94 -10.80
CA LYS A 293 -5.42 -18.72 -11.60
C LYS A 293 -4.00 -18.34 -11.98
N TYR A 294 -3.86 -17.43 -12.94
CA TYR A 294 -2.56 -17.08 -13.48
C TYR A 294 -1.58 -16.57 -12.41
N GLU A 295 -2.04 -15.71 -11.51
CA GLU A 295 -1.21 -15.13 -10.43
C GLU A 295 -0.72 -16.20 -9.46
N PHE A 296 -1.54 -17.22 -9.20
CA PHE A 296 -1.18 -18.36 -8.34
C PHE A 296 -0.23 -19.33 -9.04
N LYS A 297 -0.39 -19.55 -10.35
CA LYS A 297 0.59 -20.30 -11.15
C LYS A 297 1.97 -19.61 -11.10
N LEU A 298 2.01 -18.30 -11.28
CA LEU A 298 3.24 -17.50 -11.16
C LEU A 298 3.83 -17.60 -9.74
N ALA A 299 3.01 -17.42 -8.70
CA ALA A 299 3.43 -17.55 -7.31
C ALA A 299 4.01 -18.93 -7.01
N LYS A 300 3.36 -19.99 -7.50
CA LYS A 300 3.86 -21.37 -7.42
C LYS A 300 5.25 -21.49 -8.03
N GLU A 301 5.45 -21.03 -9.27
CA GLU A 301 6.73 -21.16 -9.98
C GLU A 301 7.87 -20.41 -9.29
N ILE A 302 7.57 -19.25 -8.68
CA ILE A 302 8.58 -18.49 -7.93
C ILE A 302 8.87 -19.13 -6.57
N LEU A 303 7.86 -19.71 -5.91
CA LEU A 303 8.03 -20.45 -4.66
C LEU A 303 8.96 -21.65 -4.88
N GLU A 304 8.77 -22.40 -5.97
CA GLU A 304 9.61 -23.54 -6.35
C GLU A 304 11.08 -23.16 -6.57
N ARG A 305 11.37 -21.91 -6.98
CA ARG A 305 12.76 -21.42 -7.09
C ARG A 305 13.40 -21.24 -5.71
N ALA A 306 12.66 -20.75 -4.72
CA ALA A 306 13.16 -20.58 -3.35
C ALA A 306 13.33 -21.93 -2.63
N VAL A 307 12.48 -22.92 -2.93
CA VAL A 307 12.55 -24.27 -2.35
C VAL A 307 13.84 -25.01 -2.73
N LYS A 308 14.42 -24.73 -3.92
CA LYS A 308 15.65 -25.40 -4.38
C LYS A 308 16.85 -25.19 -3.46
N ASP A 309 16.84 -24.12 -2.68
CA ASP A 309 17.92 -23.77 -1.74
C ASP A 309 17.68 -24.33 -0.31
N CYS A 310 16.64 -25.15 -0.13
CA CYS A 310 16.24 -25.72 1.16
C CYS A 310 16.46 -27.24 1.21
N ASP A 311 16.69 -27.79 2.40
CA ASP A 311 16.92 -29.23 2.61
C ASP A 311 15.62 -30.05 2.57
N GLU A 312 14.75 -29.87 3.57
CA GLU A 312 13.46 -30.55 3.66
C GLU A 312 12.31 -29.55 3.75
N VAL A 313 11.44 -29.56 2.73
CA VAL A 313 10.22 -28.73 2.71
C VAL A 313 9.00 -29.65 2.61
N TYR A 314 8.16 -29.61 3.64
CA TYR A 314 6.94 -30.40 3.75
C TYR A 314 5.72 -29.54 3.43
N ASN A 315 4.89 -30.01 2.49
CA ASN A 315 3.63 -29.35 2.15
C ASN A 315 2.45 -30.09 2.80
N LEU A 316 1.81 -29.45 3.77
CA LEU A 316 0.63 -29.96 4.47
C LEU A 316 -0.67 -29.41 3.87
N SER A 317 -0.56 -28.54 2.86
CA SER A 317 -1.70 -27.82 2.31
C SER A 317 -2.43 -28.65 1.26
N ASP A 318 -3.76 -28.63 1.29
CA ASP A 318 -4.61 -29.32 0.29
C ASP A 318 -4.86 -28.43 -0.93
N GLY A 319 -3.77 -28.06 -1.58
CA GLY A 319 -3.74 -27.16 -2.74
C GLY A 319 -2.83 -27.68 -3.84
N ALA A 320 -2.13 -26.77 -4.51
CA ALA A 320 -1.17 -27.08 -5.55
C ALA A 320 0.05 -27.83 -5.00
N LYS A 321 0.58 -28.76 -5.80
CA LYS A 321 1.86 -29.41 -5.55
C LYS A 321 2.99 -28.48 -5.97
N PHE A 322 4.02 -28.36 -5.13
CA PHE A 322 5.24 -27.62 -5.43
C PHE A 322 6.40 -28.58 -5.67
N GLU A 323 7.13 -28.39 -6.77
CA GLU A 323 8.38 -29.08 -7.06
C GLU A 323 9.42 -28.82 -5.96
N GLY A 324 10.14 -29.87 -5.55
CA GLY A 324 11.07 -29.81 -4.42
C GLY A 324 10.44 -29.99 -3.04
N THR A 325 9.09 -29.98 -2.93
CA THR A 325 8.40 -30.24 -1.65
C THR A 325 7.89 -31.67 -1.53
N ARG A 326 7.72 -32.14 -0.29
CA ARG A 326 7.16 -33.46 0.04
C ARG A 326 5.75 -33.30 0.62
N PRO A 327 4.71 -33.94 0.08
CA PRO A 327 3.40 -33.95 0.72
C PRO A 327 3.50 -34.63 2.09
N LEU A 328 2.90 -34.03 3.12
CA LEU A 328 2.87 -34.58 4.48
C LEU A 328 1.47 -34.45 5.07
N TYR A 329 0.88 -35.56 5.52
CA TYR A 329 -0.39 -35.50 6.26
C TYR A 329 -0.15 -34.99 7.68
N LYS A 330 -1.12 -34.29 8.25
CA LYS A 330 -0.99 -33.70 9.59
C LYS A 330 -0.76 -34.76 10.68
N GLU A 331 -1.33 -35.96 10.50
CA GLU A 331 -1.17 -37.10 11.41
C GLU A 331 0.26 -37.65 11.42
N ASP A 332 1.02 -37.42 10.35
CA ASP A 332 2.40 -37.86 10.19
C ASP A 332 3.41 -36.77 10.61
N THR A 333 2.94 -35.63 11.10
CA THR A 333 3.80 -34.52 11.51
C THR A 333 4.44 -34.83 12.86
N LEU A 334 5.78 -34.86 12.89
CA LEU A 334 6.55 -35.11 14.11
C LEU A 334 7.62 -34.03 14.29
N ILE A 335 7.45 -33.20 15.32
CA ILE A 335 8.40 -32.15 15.68
C ILE A 335 9.21 -32.59 16.90
N LEU A 336 10.53 -32.65 16.74
CA LEU A 336 11.47 -33.08 17.79
C LEU A 336 12.17 -31.92 18.51
N SER A 337 11.92 -30.68 18.09
CA SER A 337 12.47 -29.48 18.71
C SER A 337 11.81 -29.21 20.07
N THR A 338 12.54 -28.55 20.97
CA THR A 338 12.04 -28.16 22.29
C THR A 338 11.80 -26.65 22.36
N PRO A 339 10.95 -26.17 23.29
CA PRO A 339 10.72 -24.74 23.49
C PRO A 339 12.00 -23.96 23.78
N GLU A 340 12.95 -24.54 24.52
CA GLU A 340 14.21 -23.89 24.85
C GLU A 340 15.06 -23.63 23.60
N ILE A 341 15.17 -24.62 22.70
CA ILE A 341 15.95 -24.47 21.46
C ILE A 341 15.25 -23.47 20.53
N LYS A 342 13.92 -23.51 20.43
CA LYS A 342 13.13 -22.51 19.69
C LYS A 342 13.45 -21.09 20.18
N GLN A 343 13.40 -20.85 21.49
CA GLN A 343 13.66 -19.51 22.05
C GLN A 343 15.11 -19.05 21.85
N ILE A 344 16.08 -19.95 21.94
CA ILE A 344 17.49 -19.65 21.60
C ILE A 344 17.60 -19.23 20.13
N CYS A 345 16.99 -19.99 19.22
CA CYS A 345 16.99 -19.71 17.79
C CYS A 345 16.36 -18.34 17.49
N LEU A 346 15.16 -18.06 18.03
CA LEU A 346 14.50 -16.76 17.88
C LEU A 346 15.37 -15.61 18.38
N SER A 347 16.02 -15.80 19.54
CA SER A 347 16.93 -14.80 20.11
C SER A 347 18.13 -14.55 19.20
N SER A 348 18.75 -15.60 18.65
CA SER A 348 19.88 -15.46 17.71
C SER A 348 19.47 -14.83 16.39
N ILE A 349 18.30 -15.18 15.83
CA ILE A 349 17.75 -14.54 14.64
C ILE A 349 17.66 -13.03 14.89
N LYS A 350 16.94 -12.63 15.94
CA LYS A 350 16.64 -11.23 16.25
C LYS A 350 17.87 -10.39 16.61
N SER A 351 18.86 -10.98 17.29
CA SER A 351 20.02 -10.24 17.82
C SER A 351 21.30 -10.34 16.98
N LYS A 352 21.46 -11.37 16.16
CA LYS A 352 22.73 -11.62 15.41
C LYS A 352 22.58 -11.54 13.90
N CYS A 353 21.40 -11.89 13.37
CA CYS A 353 21.16 -11.95 11.93
C CYS A 353 20.71 -10.61 11.34
N PHE A 354 20.35 -9.64 12.17
CA PHE A 354 19.98 -8.30 11.74
C PHE A 354 20.96 -7.26 12.31
N GLU A 355 21.17 -6.19 11.54
CA GLU A 355 22.08 -5.10 11.87
C GLU A 355 21.45 -3.76 11.51
N HIS A 356 21.75 -2.74 12.30
CA HIS A 356 21.25 -1.38 12.07
C HIS A 356 22.17 -0.64 11.09
N LEU A 357 21.57 0.13 10.19
CA LEU A 357 22.28 1.20 9.50
C LEU A 357 22.33 2.42 10.42
N ASP A 358 23.50 3.05 10.53
CA ASP A 358 23.62 4.31 11.27
C ASP A 358 22.82 5.40 10.56
N ALA A 359 21.84 5.98 11.27
CA ALA A 359 20.88 6.92 10.68
C ALA A 359 21.54 8.23 10.24
N ASP A 360 22.50 8.74 11.04
CA ASP A 360 23.20 10.00 10.76
C ASP A 360 24.15 9.86 9.55
N GLU A 361 24.90 8.76 9.51
CA GLU A 361 25.76 8.41 8.38
C GLU A 361 24.93 8.19 7.10
N PHE A 362 23.85 7.41 7.20
CA PHE A 362 22.93 7.19 6.08
C PHE A 362 22.36 8.51 5.57
N GLN A 363 21.84 9.36 6.44
CA GLN A 363 21.26 10.64 6.05
C GLN A 363 22.30 11.55 5.38
N THR A 364 23.53 11.57 5.90
CA THR A 364 24.64 12.34 5.32
C THR A 364 24.97 11.84 3.91
N ARG A 365 25.14 10.53 3.73
CA ARG A 365 25.40 9.92 2.41
C ARG A 365 24.24 10.14 1.44
N PHE A 366 23.01 9.95 1.91
CA PHE A 366 21.80 10.11 1.11
C PHE A 366 21.67 11.54 0.58
N ASN A 367 21.82 12.55 1.45
CA ASN A 367 21.72 13.96 1.06
C ASN A 367 22.88 14.40 0.15
N ALA A 368 24.07 13.82 0.31
CA ALA A 368 25.20 14.09 -0.57
C ALA A 368 25.00 13.48 -1.97
N GLN A 369 24.41 12.27 -2.02
CA GLN A 369 24.17 11.56 -3.27
C GLN A 369 22.90 12.05 -4.01
N TYR A 370 21.84 12.43 -3.30
CA TYR A 370 20.55 12.78 -3.89
C TYR A 370 20.16 14.22 -3.54
N GLN A 371 20.39 15.12 -4.50
CA GLN A 371 20.11 16.55 -4.39
C GLN A 371 18.77 16.91 -5.02
N GLN A 372 17.95 17.64 -4.26
CA GLN A 372 16.62 18.06 -4.70
C GLN A 372 16.68 18.96 -5.94
N ASP A 373 17.67 19.85 -6.03
CA ASP A 373 17.83 20.74 -7.18
C ASP A 373 18.06 19.98 -8.49
N ASP A 374 18.83 18.89 -8.45
CA ASP A 374 19.09 18.06 -9.63
C ASP A 374 17.88 17.21 -10.01
N LEU A 375 17.06 16.81 -9.04
CA LEU A 375 15.75 16.22 -9.29
C LEU A 375 14.83 17.20 -10.01
N ILE A 376 14.69 18.42 -9.47
CA ILE A 376 13.85 19.49 -10.05
C ILE A 376 14.29 19.83 -11.47
N LYS A 377 15.59 20.02 -11.72
CA LYS A 377 16.13 20.26 -13.08
C LYS A 377 15.78 19.12 -14.04
N GLY A 378 15.81 17.88 -13.55
CA GLY A 378 15.42 16.69 -14.31
C GLY A 378 13.96 16.74 -14.77
N PHE A 379 13.04 17.04 -13.84
CA PHE A 379 11.62 17.24 -14.15
C PHE A 379 11.40 18.41 -15.12
N GLN A 380 12.02 19.56 -14.87
CA GLN A 380 11.91 20.74 -15.73
C GLN A 380 12.39 20.46 -17.17
N ARG A 381 13.45 19.65 -17.33
CA ARG A 381 13.93 19.23 -18.65
C ARG A 381 12.90 18.36 -19.37
N LEU A 382 12.30 17.39 -18.70
CA LEU A 382 11.23 16.57 -19.28
C LEU A 382 9.99 17.41 -19.63
N MET A 383 9.58 18.29 -18.73
CA MET A 383 8.47 19.23 -18.97
C MET A 383 8.72 20.14 -20.19
N THR A 384 9.95 20.58 -20.40
CA THR A 384 10.32 21.37 -21.59
C THR A 384 10.16 20.53 -22.87
N LEU A 385 10.56 19.26 -22.84
CA LEU A 385 10.40 18.34 -23.99
C LEU A 385 8.93 18.13 -24.34
N THR A 386 8.05 17.98 -23.35
CA THR A 386 6.60 17.78 -23.59
C THR A 386 5.89 18.98 -24.22
N LYS A 387 6.49 20.18 -24.18
CA LYS A 387 5.94 21.39 -24.82
C LYS A 387 6.41 21.61 -26.26
N ARG A 388 7.33 20.80 -26.77
CA ARG A 388 7.81 20.91 -28.15
C ARG A 388 6.64 20.58 -29.10
N GLU A 389 6.39 21.45 -30.07
CA GLU A 389 5.44 21.17 -31.15
C GLU A 389 5.95 19.98 -31.98
N VAL A 390 5.05 19.04 -32.26
CA VAL A 390 5.32 17.87 -33.10
C VAL A 390 4.66 18.09 -34.46
N GLU A 391 5.47 18.23 -35.50
CA GLU A 391 5.00 18.49 -36.87
C GLU A 391 5.00 17.23 -37.74
N SER A 392 5.74 16.21 -37.32
CA SER A 392 5.93 14.94 -38.02
C SER A 392 5.95 13.74 -37.07
N VAL A 393 5.73 12.54 -37.60
CA VAL A 393 5.84 11.29 -36.82
C VAL A 393 7.29 11.07 -36.35
N GLU A 394 8.26 11.48 -37.16
CA GLU A 394 9.69 11.45 -36.83
C GLU A 394 10.03 12.34 -35.62
N ASP A 395 9.34 13.49 -35.43
CA ASP A 395 9.51 14.31 -34.23
C ASP A 395 9.08 13.54 -32.97
N VAL A 396 8.02 12.73 -33.06
CA VAL A 396 7.53 11.92 -31.94
C VAL A 396 8.54 10.81 -31.60
N GLU A 397 9.11 10.16 -32.61
CA GLU A 397 10.18 9.17 -32.42
C GLU A 397 11.43 9.79 -31.78
N GLU A 398 11.85 10.97 -32.26
CA GLU A 398 12.97 11.72 -31.67
C GLU A 398 12.69 12.08 -30.20
N LEU A 399 11.44 12.45 -29.89
CA LEU A 399 11.02 12.81 -28.54
C LEU A 399 11.07 11.61 -27.59
N ILE A 400 10.61 10.43 -28.03
CA ILE A 400 10.69 9.17 -27.26
C ILE A 400 12.15 8.90 -26.87
N GLU A 401 13.06 8.94 -27.84
CA GLU A 401 14.48 8.70 -27.61
C GLU A 401 15.14 9.78 -26.74
N THR A 402 14.73 11.04 -26.90
CA THR A 402 15.26 12.16 -26.12
C THR A 402 14.82 12.08 -24.65
N GLN A 403 13.55 11.80 -24.37
CA GLN A 403 13.05 11.61 -23.01
C GLN A 403 13.78 10.45 -22.32
N ARG A 404 13.98 9.33 -23.03
CA ARG A 404 14.72 8.19 -22.50
C ARG A 404 16.17 8.54 -22.17
N LYS A 405 16.86 9.29 -23.03
CA LYS A 405 18.23 9.76 -22.78
C LYS A 405 18.30 10.60 -21.52
N VAL A 406 17.32 11.47 -21.24
CA VAL A 406 17.27 12.25 -19.99
C VAL A 406 17.25 11.34 -18.77
N ILE A 407 16.39 10.32 -18.76
CA ILE A 407 16.30 9.36 -17.64
C ILE A 407 17.58 8.52 -17.50
N LEU A 408 18.15 7.99 -18.58
CA LEU A 408 19.38 7.19 -18.51
C LEU A 408 20.60 8.01 -18.08
N LEU A 409 20.70 9.26 -18.50
CA LEU A 409 21.76 10.17 -18.04
C LEU A 409 21.60 10.52 -16.54
N SER A 410 20.40 10.39 -15.98
CA SER A 410 20.14 10.52 -14.54
C SER A 410 20.48 9.26 -13.71
N VAL A 411 21.21 8.31 -14.29
CA VAL A 411 21.71 7.11 -13.59
C VAL A 411 23.20 7.22 -13.25
N LYS A 412 24.04 7.56 -14.23
CA LYS A 412 25.50 7.49 -14.07
C LYS A 412 26.06 8.85 -13.67
N GLY A 413 26.59 8.94 -12.45
CA GLY A 413 27.28 10.13 -11.93
C GLY A 413 26.36 11.31 -11.62
N SER A 414 25.04 11.12 -11.67
CA SER A 414 24.05 12.13 -11.34
C SER A 414 23.63 12.08 -9.87
N HIS A 415 23.40 13.24 -9.27
CA HIS A 415 22.94 13.36 -7.90
C HIS A 415 21.41 13.37 -7.78
N SER A 416 20.70 12.53 -8.54
CA SER A 416 19.23 12.66 -8.69
C SER A 416 18.50 11.32 -8.56
N LEU A 417 17.29 11.37 -7.99
CA LEU A 417 16.36 10.23 -7.90
C LEU A 417 15.47 10.07 -9.15
N LEU A 418 15.63 10.94 -10.16
CA LEU A 418 14.74 11.02 -11.34
C LEU A 418 14.54 9.68 -12.04
N TYR A 419 15.63 8.93 -12.28
CA TYR A 419 15.54 7.60 -12.90
C TYR A 419 14.66 6.66 -12.09
N PHE A 420 14.86 6.61 -10.78
CA PHE A 420 14.12 5.69 -9.91
C PHE A 420 12.63 6.02 -9.87
N TYR A 421 12.28 7.30 -9.93
CA TYR A 421 10.89 7.75 -9.89
C TYR A 421 10.17 7.62 -11.23
N LEU A 422 10.83 7.88 -12.35
CA LEU A 422 10.13 8.02 -13.63
C LEU A 422 10.39 6.89 -14.62
N ASN A 423 11.30 5.95 -14.37
CA ASN A 423 11.62 4.91 -15.36
C ASN A 423 10.38 4.16 -15.85
N GLY A 424 9.52 3.71 -14.95
CA GLY A 424 8.33 2.96 -15.35
C GLY A 424 7.21 3.82 -15.94
N SER A 425 6.85 4.96 -15.31
CA SER A 425 5.87 5.90 -15.87
C SER A 425 6.27 6.41 -17.26
N LEU A 426 7.56 6.73 -17.47
CA LEU A 426 8.05 7.16 -18.78
C LEU A 426 7.98 6.02 -19.80
N ASN A 427 8.31 4.78 -19.42
CA ASN A 427 8.18 3.64 -20.33
C ASN A 427 6.71 3.41 -20.74
N PHE A 428 5.76 3.63 -19.83
CA PHE A 428 4.33 3.58 -20.16
C PHE A 428 3.94 4.65 -21.18
N VAL A 429 4.33 5.91 -20.94
CA VAL A 429 4.05 7.01 -21.88
C VAL A 429 4.72 6.80 -23.23
N ASN A 430 5.99 6.38 -23.24
CA ASN A 430 6.72 6.09 -24.48
C ASN A 430 6.13 4.90 -25.24
N SER A 431 5.57 3.90 -24.54
CA SER A 431 4.85 2.79 -25.17
C SER A 431 3.59 3.28 -25.88
N ALA A 432 2.82 4.17 -25.25
CA ALA A 432 1.66 4.81 -25.87
C ALA A 432 2.06 5.65 -27.09
N LEU A 433 3.10 6.48 -27.00
CA LEU A 433 3.61 7.26 -28.12
C LEU A 433 4.11 6.38 -29.27
N THR A 434 4.82 5.29 -28.96
CA THR A 434 5.28 4.31 -29.98
C THR A 434 4.09 3.67 -30.69
N LYS A 435 2.99 3.40 -29.96
CA LYS A 435 1.77 2.88 -30.58
C LYS A 435 1.11 3.89 -31.52
N ILE A 436 1.12 5.17 -31.14
CA ILE A 436 0.60 6.28 -31.95
C ILE A 436 1.42 6.46 -33.23
N VAL A 437 2.74 6.33 -33.17
CA VAL A 437 3.64 6.35 -34.34
C VAL A 437 3.28 5.27 -35.39
N SER A 438 2.63 4.18 -34.97
CA SER A 438 2.20 3.10 -35.87
C SER A 438 0.81 3.33 -36.50
N VAL A 439 0.19 4.50 -36.32
CA VAL A 439 -1.12 4.82 -36.90
C VAL A 439 -0.93 5.32 -38.34
N ASP A 440 -1.64 4.72 -39.30
CA ASP A 440 -1.50 5.02 -40.74
C ASP A 440 -1.90 6.45 -41.15
N ASP A 441 -2.72 7.14 -40.35
CA ASP A 441 -3.13 8.54 -40.59
C ASP A 441 -2.25 9.48 -39.77
N ASP A 442 -1.25 10.09 -40.41
CA ASP A 442 -0.29 11.00 -39.77
C ASP A 442 -0.97 12.17 -39.03
N LYS A 443 -2.05 12.73 -39.59
CA LYS A 443 -2.74 13.85 -38.96
C LYS A 443 -3.42 13.43 -37.67
N LEU A 444 -4.03 12.25 -37.68
CA LEU A 444 -4.64 11.65 -36.50
C LEU A 444 -3.57 11.27 -35.47
N ALA A 445 -2.45 10.69 -35.91
CA ALA A 445 -1.31 10.34 -35.06
C ALA A 445 -0.76 11.56 -34.32
N LEU A 446 -0.55 12.68 -35.03
CA LEU A 446 -0.07 13.94 -34.44
C LEU A 446 -1.06 14.53 -33.43
N THR A 447 -2.37 14.41 -33.70
CA THR A 447 -3.41 14.86 -32.76
C THR A 447 -3.34 14.07 -31.45
N TYR A 448 -3.31 12.73 -31.54
CA TYR A 448 -3.19 11.89 -30.35
C TYR A 448 -1.86 12.05 -29.62
N ALA A 449 -0.76 12.25 -30.35
CA ALA A 449 0.54 12.52 -29.73
C ALA A 449 0.49 13.82 -28.92
N SER A 450 -0.14 14.88 -29.46
CA SER A 450 -0.32 16.15 -28.75
C SER A 450 -1.15 15.99 -27.48
N ASP A 451 -2.27 15.26 -27.54
CA ASP A 451 -3.12 14.98 -26.39
C ASP A 451 -2.36 14.22 -25.28
N VAL A 452 -1.63 13.16 -25.66
CA VAL A 452 -0.82 12.37 -24.71
C VAL A 452 0.29 13.21 -24.10
N LEU A 453 0.99 14.04 -24.89
CA LEU A 453 2.03 14.93 -24.39
C LEU A 453 1.48 16.00 -23.44
N SER A 454 0.26 16.50 -23.68
CA SER A 454 -0.40 17.45 -22.77
C SER A 454 -0.73 16.80 -21.43
N LEU A 455 -1.31 15.59 -21.43
CA LEU A 455 -1.59 14.84 -20.19
C LEU A 455 -0.30 14.49 -19.44
N TRP A 456 0.75 14.15 -20.18
CA TRP A 456 2.05 13.87 -19.59
C TRP A 456 2.69 15.11 -18.97
N HIS A 457 2.56 16.27 -19.62
CA HIS A 457 3.01 17.55 -19.08
C HIS A 457 2.33 17.88 -17.75
N GLU A 458 1.00 17.76 -17.70
CA GLU A 458 0.21 17.99 -16.49
C GLU A 458 0.62 17.03 -15.37
N SER A 459 0.79 15.74 -15.69
CA SER A 459 1.25 14.74 -14.72
C SER A 459 2.62 15.10 -14.14
N LEU A 460 3.59 15.48 -14.98
CA LEU A 460 4.92 15.92 -14.55
C LEU A 460 4.85 17.17 -13.65
N GLN A 461 3.93 18.10 -13.94
CA GLN A 461 3.72 19.29 -13.11
C GLN A 461 3.18 18.92 -11.73
N VAL A 462 2.17 18.04 -11.66
CA VAL A 462 1.63 17.53 -10.39
C VAL A 462 2.71 16.82 -9.58
N PHE A 463 3.50 15.96 -10.22
CA PHE A 463 4.62 15.26 -9.57
C PHE A 463 5.66 16.22 -9.01
N LEU A 464 6.06 17.23 -9.80
CA LEU A 464 7.05 18.23 -9.40
C LEU A 464 6.56 19.06 -8.20
N THR A 465 5.31 19.54 -8.23
CA THR A 465 4.72 20.27 -7.11
C THR A 465 4.67 19.40 -5.86
N SER A 466 4.20 18.15 -5.99
CA SER A 466 4.14 17.20 -4.87
C SER A 466 5.52 16.92 -4.25
N LEU A 467 6.55 16.72 -5.08
CA LEU A 467 7.92 16.48 -4.61
C LEU A 467 8.59 17.71 -4.00
N THR A 468 8.18 18.90 -4.42
CA THR A 468 8.72 20.16 -3.89
C THR A 468 8.18 20.43 -2.48
N VAL A 469 6.89 20.17 -2.27
CA VAL A 469 6.26 20.35 -0.95
C VAL A 469 6.55 19.17 -0.02
N GLU A 470 6.46 17.93 -0.53
CA GLU A 470 6.55 16.72 0.27
C GLU A 470 7.47 15.67 -0.38
N PRO A 471 8.80 15.87 -0.37
CA PRO A 471 9.75 15.00 -1.09
C PRO A 471 9.73 13.53 -0.65
N TYR A 472 9.32 13.26 0.60
CA TYR A 472 9.31 11.92 1.21
C TYR A 472 7.93 11.57 1.80
N ALA A 473 6.85 11.90 1.08
CA ALA A 473 5.49 11.53 1.48
C ALA A 473 5.31 10.00 1.53
N PHE A 474 4.52 9.52 2.49
CA PHE A 474 4.12 8.12 2.57
C PHE A 474 2.86 7.85 1.75
N ASP A 475 2.66 6.58 1.42
CA ASP A 475 1.43 6.14 0.77
C ASP A 475 0.21 6.42 1.66
N SER A 476 -0.92 6.75 1.04
CA SER A 476 -2.13 7.17 1.76
C SER A 476 -3.38 6.46 1.27
N VAL A 477 -3.22 5.40 0.47
CA VAL A 477 -4.36 4.59 0.06
C VAL A 477 -5.00 3.93 1.27
N TYR A 478 -6.31 3.76 1.20
CA TYR A 478 -7.09 3.16 2.26
C TYR A 478 -8.09 2.16 1.67
N ALA A 479 -8.44 1.17 2.47
CA ALA A 479 -9.47 0.18 2.18
C ALA A 479 -10.37 0.02 3.41
N PHE A 480 -11.69 -0.05 3.19
CA PHE A 480 -12.67 -0.29 4.28
C PHE A 480 -12.51 0.64 5.49
N TYR A 481 -12.20 1.91 5.23
CA TYR A 481 -11.85 2.87 6.27
C TYR A 481 -12.92 2.98 7.37
N ASP A 482 -14.20 2.84 7.01
CA ASP A 482 -15.33 2.89 7.93
C ASP A 482 -15.26 1.76 8.98
N THR A 483 -15.02 0.52 8.56
CA THR A 483 -14.90 -0.63 9.48
C THR A 483 -13.66 -0.50 10.36
N ARG A 484 -12.57 0.03 9.83
CA ARG A 484 -11.35 0.30 10.61
C ARG A 484 -11.60 1.39 11.65
N GLN A 485 -12.27 2.47 11.28
CA GLN A 485 -12.60 3.58 12.20
C GLN A 485 -13.41 3.09 13.40
N GLN A 486 -14.35 2.15 13.21
CA GLN A 486 -15.13 1.55 14.30
C GLN A 486 -14.28 0.78 15.32
N VAL A 487 -13.08 0.33 14.94
CA VAL A 487 -12.16 -0.40 15.83
C VAL A 487 -11.07 0.51 16.39
N VAL A 488 -10.43 1.30 15.53
CA VAL A 488 -9.26 2.12 15.88
C VAL A 488 -9.65 3.34 16.70
N PHE A 489 -10.75 4.00 16.34
CA PHE A 489 -11.09 5.28 16.96
C PHE A 489 -11.48 5.16 18.44
N PRO A 490 -12.28 4.17 18.87
CA PRO A 490 -12.56 3.98 20.31
C PRO A 490 -11.31 3.73 21.14
N GLN A 491 -10.36 2.95 20.62
CA GLN A 491 -9.07 2.70 21.27
C GLN A 491 -8.25 3.99 21.36
N TYR A 492 -8.21 4.79 20.30
CA TYR A 492 -7.53 6.08 20.29
C TYR A 492 -8.10 7.04 21.34
N ILE A 493 -9.43 7.17 21.40
CA ILE A 493 -10.13 8.00 22.40
C ILE A 493 -9.79 7.56 23.82
N ALA A 494 -9.87 6.25 24.09
CA ALA A 494 -9.56 5.70 25.41
C ALA A 494 -8.09 5.92 25.81
N ASN A 495 -7.15 5.64 24.91
CA ASN A 495 -5.71 5.76 25.17
C ASN A 495 -5.26 7.21 25.41
N ASN A 496 -5.89 8.18 24.73
CA ASN A 496 -5.59 9.60 24.87
C ASN A 496 -6.50 10.33 25.86
N GLN A 497 -7.42 9.61 26.52
CA GLN A 497 -8.39 10.17 27.47
C GLN A 497 -9.15 11.37 26.89
N ILE A 498 -9.54 11.28 25.62
CA ILE A 498 -10.22 12.38 24.93
C ILE A 498 -11.66 12.48 25.43
N LYS A 499 -12.06 13.69 25.80
CA LYS A 499 -13.39 14.01 26.31
C LYS A 499 -13.94 15.23 25.59
N TYR A 500 -15.14 15.07 25.05
CA TYR A 500 -15.82 16.08 24.23
C TYR A 500 -16.90 16.79 25.03
N THR A 501 -17.06 18.08 24.75
CA THR A 501 -18.21 18.87 25.18
C THR A 501 -18.72 19.77 24.06
N ALA A 502 -19.99 20.17 24.15
CA ALA A 502 -20.59 21.17 23.30
C ALA A 502 -20.91 22.43 24.12
N ALA A 503 -20.38 23.57 23.69
CA ALA A 503 -20.64 24.85 24.38
C ALA A 503 -22.09 25.31 24.17
N ASP A 504 -22.65 25.07 22.98
CA ASP A 504 -24.02 25.42 22.64
C ASP A 504 -24.99 24.33 23.05
N SER A 505 -26.08 24.69 23.71
CA SER A 505 -27.13 23.74 24.12
C SER A 505 -27.74 23.01 22.92
N ALA A 506 -27.85 23.67 21.77
CA ALA A 506 -28.38 23.11 20.52
C ALA A 506 -27.50 21.97 19.95
N LEU A 507 -26.22 21.91 20.32
CA LEU A 507 -25.29 20.89 19.82
C LEU A 507 -25.19 19.66 20.73
N LYS A 508 -25.68 19.72 21.98
CA LYS A 508 -25.45 18.63 22.96
C LYS A 508 -26.03 17.29 22.51
N ASP A 509 -27.27 17.27 22.05
CA ASP A 509 -27.92 16.03 21.59
C ASP A 509 -27.28 15.50 20.30
N MET A 510 -26.90 16.39 19.39
CA MET A 510 -26.23 16.05 18.14
C MET A 510 -24.82 15.50 18.37
N LEU A 511 -24.06 16.10 19.30
CA LEU A 511 -22.75 15.61 19.71
C LEU A 511 -22.86 14.21 20.32
N LYS A 512 -23.84 13.98 21.20
CA LYS A 512 -24.07 12.65 21.78
C LYS A 512 -24.36 11.61 20.69
N ALA A 513 -25.22 11.95 19.72
CA ALA A 513 -25.49 11.07 18.59
C ALA A 513 -24.23 10.82 17.73
N ALA A 514 -23.40 11.84 17.50
CA ALA A 514 -22.16 11.73 16.74
C ALA A 514 -21.15 10.82 17.44
N LEU A 515 -21.01 10.91 18.77
CA LEU A 515 -20.16 10.01 19.55
C LEU A 515 -20.68 8.55 19.52
N ASN A 516 -22.00 8.35 19.50
CA ASN A 516 -22.58 7.01 19.36
C ASN A 516 -22.27 6.36 18.00
N TYR A 517 -21.99 7.13 16.94
CA TYR A 517 -21.67 6.58 15.62
C TYR A 517 -20.47 5.62 15.68
N TRP A 518 -19.49 5.90 16.56
CA TRP A 518 -18.30 5.08 16.83
C TRP A 518 -18.34 4.39 18.19
N ASP A 519 -19.49 4.28 18.86
CA ASP A 519 -19.63 3.65 20.19
C ASP A 519 -18.73 4.28 21.29
N ILE A 520 -18.53 5.60 21.24
CA ILE A 520 -17.72 6.38 22.19
C ILE A 520 -18.56 7.39 22.99
N ALA A 521 -19.82 7.04 23.26
CA ALA A 521 -20.76 7.87 24.02
C ALA A 521 -20.23 8.32 25.40
N ASN A 522 -19.39 7.46 26.00
CA ASN A 522 -18.74 7.68 27.28
C ASN A 522 -17.68 8.79 27.27
N ALA A 523 -17.24 9.26 26.10
CA ALA A 523 -16.33 10.38 25.95
C ALA A 523 -17.04 11.74 26.10
N LEU A 524 -18.37 11.78 26.20
CA LEU A 524 -19.11 13.01 26.47
C LEU A 524 -18.92 13.45 27.93
N ALA A 525 -18.49 14.69 28.14
CA ALA A 525 -18.27 15.25 29.48
C ALA A 525 -18.76 16.71 29.56
N ASP A 526 -19.58 17.02 30.58
CA ASP A 526 -19.96 18.41 30.88
C ASP A 526 -18.82 19.16 31.61
N ASP A 527 -18.06 18.46 32.46
CA ASP A 527 -16.91 18.96 33.19
C ASP A 527 -15.65 18.12 32.88
N ASP A 528 -14.46 18.72 32.96
CA ASP A 528 -13.18 18.04 32.71
C ASP A 528 -13.02 17.49 31.28
N PHE A 529 -13.33 18.31 30.27
CA PHE A 529 -13.15 18.03 28.84
C PHE A 529 -11.82 18.60 28.29
N ASN A 530 -11.34 18.01 27.19
CA ASN A 530 -10.18 18.50 26.44
C ASN A 530 -10.50 18.84 24.97
N VAL A 531 -11.75 18.61 24.53
CA VAL A 531 -12.28 19.08 23.25
C VAL A 531 -13.59 19.84 23.47
N VAL A 532 -13.71 21.03 22.87
CA VAL A 532 -14.95 21.82 22.85
C VAL A 532 -15.40 22.12 21.43
N ILE A 533 -16.68 21.86 21.15
CA ILE A 533 -17.34 22.15 19.87
C ILE A 533 -18.33 23.30 20.06
N THR A 534 -18.28 24.30 19.19
CA THR A 534 -19.14 25.49 19.28
C THR A 534 -19.47 26.08 17.91
N GLN A 535 -20.65 26.68 17.76
CA GLN A 535 -21.04 27.57 16.64
C GLN A 535 -20.88 29.05 16.99
N ASN A 536 -20.69 29.37 18.28
CA ASN A 536 -20.43 30.73 18.72
C ASN A 536 -18.93 31.00 18.85
N ILE A 537 -18.44 32.00 18.11
CA ILE A 537 -17.06 32.46 18.14
C ILE A 537 -16.65 32.99 19.52
N GLU A 538 -17.56 33.64 20.26
CA GLU A 538 -17.26 34.18 21.59
C GLU A 538 -16.94 33.08 22.59
N HIS A 539 -17.54 31.88 22.42
CA HIS A 539 -17.25 30.72 23.25
C HIS A 539 -15.83 30.16 23.01
N ILE A 540 -15.25 30.39 21.83
CA ILE A 540 -13.86 30.02 21.51
C ILE A 540 -12.90 30.89 22.31
N GLU A 541 -13.20 32.20 22.37
CA GLU A 541 -12.42 33.18 23.14
C GLU A 541 -12.59 33.00 24.66
N SER A 542 -13.79 32.64 25.11
CA SER A 542 -14.08 32.39 26.53
C SER A 542 -13.68 30.99 27.03
N ALA A 543 -13.35 30.05 26.14
CA ALA A 543 -12.75 28.75 26.48
C ALA A 543 -11.27 28.94 26.89
N VAL A 544 -11.08 29.59 28.04
CA VAL A 544 -9.79 30.06 28.61
C VAL A 544 -9.01 28.94 29.32
N LYS A 545 -9.50 27.70 29.35
CA LYS A 545 -8.68 26.57 29.82
C LYS A 545 -7.53 26.35 28.82
N ARG A 546 -6.29 26.60 29.26
CA ARG A 546 -5.08 26.30 28.47
C ARG A 546 -5.06 24.80 28.12
N GLY A 547 -4.80 24.47 26.86
CA GLY A 547 -4.61 23.09 26.40
C GLY A 547 -5.85 22.36 25.85
N VAL A 548 -6.97 23.05 25.65
CA VAL A 548 -8.20 22.46 25.05
C VAL A 548 -8.17 22.64 23.52
N THR A 549 -8.50 21.59 22.77
CA THR A 549 -8.75 21.66 21.32
C THR A 549 -10.12 22.29 21.06
N ARG A 550 -10.15 23.33 20.22
CA ARG A 550 -11.38 24.07 19.91
C ARG A 550 -11.80 23.76 18.48
N VAL A 551 -13.03 23.31 18.31
CA VAL A 551 -13.62 23.09 16.99
C VAL A 551 -14.76 24.07 16.79
N TYR A 552 -14.57 24.96 15.82
CA TYR A 552 -15.56 25.96 15.43
C TYR A 552 -16.38 25.43 14.26
N LEU A 553 -17.66 25.15 14.49
CA LEU A 553 -18.60 24.74 13.47
C LEU A 553 -19.20 26.00 12.81
N HIS A 554 -18.66 26.37 11.65
CA HIS A 554 -19.11 27.52 10.88
C HIS A 554 -20.16 27.12 9.84
N THR A 555 -21.41 27.53 10.05
CA THR A 555 -22.54 27.16 9.18
C THR A 555 -23.05 28.28 8.29
N ASN A 556 -22.43 29.47 8.31
CA ASN A 556 -22.82 30.55 7.41
C ASN A 556 -22.26 30.30 6.01
N LYS A 557 -22.96 30.81 5.00
CA LYS A 557 -22.50 30.74 3.60
C LYS A 557 -21.25 31.59 3.36
N ALA A 558 -21.15 32.74 4.02
CA ALA A 558 -19.95 33.59 3.91
C ALA A 558 -18.72 32.90 4.53
N PRO A 559 -17.51 33.14 4.03
CA PRO A 559 -16.29 32.60 4.62
C PRO A 559 -16.12 32.96 6.12
N PRO A 560 -15.46 32.10 6.90
CA PRO A 560 -15.12 32.39 8.30
C PRO A 560 -14.23 33.63 8.41
N ALA A 561 -14.42 34.41 9.48
CA ALA A 561 -13.68 35.66 9.69
C ALA A 561 -12.18 35.41 9.94
N ALA A 562 -11.32 36.27 9.37
CA ALA A 562 -9.86 36.17 9.48
C ALA A 562 -9.30 36.01 10.92
N PRO A 563 -9.84 36.67 11.97
CA PRO A 563 -9.37 36.45 13.33
C PRO A 563 -9.45 34.99 13.77
N VAL A 564 -10.50 34.27 13.40
CA VAL A 564 -10.66 32.82 13.71
C VAL A 564 -9.58 31.99 13.03
N LEU A 565 -9.27 32.33 11.77
CA LEU A 565 -8.30 31.61 10.94
C LEU A 565 -6.85 31.73 11.46
N THR A 566 -6.59 32.71 12.33
CA THR A 566 -5.25 32.98 12.88
C THR A 566 -5.08 32.55 14.34
N GLN A 567 -6.16 32.10 15.00
CA GLN A 567 -6.10 31.65 16.39
C GLN A 567 -5.45 30.27 16.51
N SER A 568 -4.39 30.17 17.32
CA SER A 568 -3.71 28.89 17.56
C SER A 568 -4.64 27.84 18.20
N ASN A 569 -4.59 26.61 17.71
CA ASN A 569 -5.36 25.45 18.19
C ASN A 569 -6.88 25.59 17.98
N VAL A 570 -7.29 26.27 16.91
CA VAL A 570 -8.69 26.33 16.46
C VAL A 570 -8.81 25.60 15.13
N ILE A 571 -9.67 24.58 15.09
CA ILE A 571 -10.05 23.90 13.86
C ILE A 571 -11.38 24.49 13.40
N THR A 572 -11.39 25.10 12.21
CA THR A 572 -12.58 25.71 11.65
C THR A 572 -13.25 24.75 10.67
N LEU A 573 -14.38 24.19 11.05
CA LEU A 573 -15.19 23.35 10.18
C LEU A 573 -16.14 24.25 9.37
N TYR A 574 -15.84 24.46 8.09
CA TYR A 574 -16.65 25.26 7.17
C TYR A 574 -17.73 24.38 6.53
N CYS A 575 -18.93 24.42 7.09
CA CYS A 575 -20.06 23.57 6.71
C CYS A 575 -21.32 24.45 6.47
N PRO A 576 -21.34 25.28 5.41
CA PRO A 576 -22.42 26.22 5.14
C PRO A 576 -23.77 25.50 5.01
N ALA A 577 -24.78 25.99 5.72
CA ALA A 577 -26.12 25.44 5.63
C ALA A 577 -26.77 25.78 4.29
N ASN A 578 -27.10 24.76 3.50
CA ASN A 578 -27.86 24.96 2.26
C ASN A 578 -29.02 23.96 2.14
N LYS A 579 -30.16 24.49 1.66
CA LYS A 579 -31.50 23.87 1.59
C LYS A 579 -31.67 22.73 0.57
N ILE A 580 -30.60 22.14 0.06
CA ILE A 580 -30.72 21.00 -0.86
C ILE A 580 -30.92 19.77 0.02
N ALA A 581 -32.16 19.51 0.44
CA ALA A 581 -32.60 18.53 1.44
C ALA A 581 -32.37 18.94 2.91
N ASP A 582 -33.35 18.69 3.77
CA ASP A 582 -33.29 18.85 5.23
C ASP A 582 -32.30 17.83 5.84
N TYR A 583 -31.01 17.97 5.52
CA TYR A 583 -29.95 17.25 6.19
C TYR A 583 -29.94 17.64 7.66
N ASN A 584 -29.63 16.70 8.54
CA ASN A 584 -29.33 17.01 9.92
C ASN A 584 -27.91 17.62 9.98
N ASN A 585 -27.74 18.81 9.40
CA ASN A 585 -26.45 19.48 9.17
C ASN A 585 -25.65 19.65 10.47
N LEU A 586 -26.35 19.85 11.59
CA LEU A 586 -25.73 19.89 12.91
C LEU A 586 -25.19 18.52 13.35
N TYR A 587 -25.92 17.43 13.08
CA TYR A 587 -25.43 16.07 13.37
C TYR A 587 -24.17 15.73 12.55
N TYR A 588 -24.21 15.95 11.24
CA TYR A 588 -23.04 15.71 10.39
C TYR A 588 -21.86 16.62 10.74
N GLY A 589 -22.14 17.91 11.00
CA GLY A 589 -21.17 18.85 11.52
C GLY A 589 -20.55 18.40 12.84
N CYS A 590 -21.34 17.86 13.78
CA CYS A 590 -20.83 17.27 15.01
C CYS A 590 -19.98 16.02 14.74
N LEU A 591 -20.37 15.16 13.81
CA LEU A 591 -19.60 13.96 13.42
C LEU A 591 -18.23 14.35 12.85
N LEU A 592 -18.21 15.30 11.92
CA LEU A 592 -16.97 15.85 11.37
C LEU A 592 -16.15 16.57 12.44
N ALA A 593 -16.79 17.31 13.36
CA ALA A 593 -16.09 18.00 14.44
C ALA A 593 -15.43 17.02 15.41
N VAL A 594 -16.10 15.92 15.75
CA VAL A 594 -15.54 14.83 16.57
C VAL A 594 -14.29 14.25 15.89
N ALA A 595 -14.37 14.01 14.58
CA ALA A 595 -13.26 13.48 13.81
C ALA A 595 -12.09 14.47 13.67
N ALA A 596 -12.40 15.71 13.27
CA ALA A 596 -11.44 16.79 13.08
C ALA A 596 -10.72 17.17 14.38
N ALA A 597 -11.35 17.02 15.54
CA ALA A 597 -10.70 17.27 16.83
C ALA A 597 -9.45 16.40 17.08
N THR A 598 -9.27 15.32 16.33
CA THR A 598 -8.10 14.44 16.41
C THR A 598 -6.93 14.88 15.52
N LEU A 599 -7.09 15.97 14.76
CA LEU A 599 -6.05 16.53 13.90
C LEU A 599 -4.90 17.09 14.74
N GLN A 600 -3.67 16.81 14.32
CA GLN A 600 -2.45 17.23 15.01
C GLN A 600 -1.72 18.40 14.31
N CYS A 601 -2.33 18.95 13.26
CA CYS A 601 -1.78 20.03 12.44
C CYS A 601 -2.03 21.44 13.00
N GLY A 602 -2.66 21.57 14.17
CA GLY A 602 -2.94 22.86 14.79
C GLY A 602 -4.10 23.59 14.12
N THR A 603 -3.91 24.87 13.78
CA THR A 603 -4.96 25.70 13.16
C THR A 603 -5.13 25.34 11.69
N CYS A 604 -6.34 24.92 11.33
CA CYS A 604 -6.67 24.52 9.97
C CYS A 604 -8.15 24.74 9.69
N ILE A 605 -8.51 24.72 8.40
CA ILE A 605 -9.88 24.76 7.93
C ILE A 605 -10.23 23.37 7.43
N VAL A 606 -11.40 22.87 7.82
CA VAL A 606 -11.92 21.59 7.41
C VAL A 606 -13.15 21.81 6.55
N VAL A 607 -13.17 21.21 5.36
CA VAL A 607 -14.30 21.29 4.42
C VAL A 607 -14.87 19.89 4.21
N PRO A 608 -16.17 19.65 4.45
CA PRO A 608 -16.80 18.35 4.27
C PRO A 608 -16.73 17.85 2.83
N LYS A 609 -16.62 16.53 2.65
CA LYS A 609 -16.94 15.92 1.36
C LYS A 609 -18.44 15.78 1.16
N LEU A 610 -18.87 15.85 -0.10
CA LEU A 610 -20.25 15.66 -0.54
C LEU A 610 -20.49 14.19 -0.94
N PRO A 611 -21.73 13.67 -0.80
CA PRO A 611 -22.06 12.30 -1.22
C PRO A 611 -21.76 12.03 -2.70
N ALA A 612 -21.42 10.76 -3.00
CA ALA A 612 -21.24 10.29 -4.36
C ALA A 612 -22.53 10.48 -5.19
N GLY A 613 -22.44 11.14 -6.34
CA GLY A 613 -23.58 11.46 -7.22
C GLY A 613 -23.99 12.93 -7.24
N GLU A 614 -23.45 13.75 -6.33
CA GLU A 614 -23.51 15.20 -6.43
C GLU A 614 -22.58 15.72 -7.54
N SER A 615 -22.97 16.81 -8.22
CA SER A 615 -22.18 17.38 -9.32
C SER A 615 -21.13 18.38 -8.81
N ALA A 616 -20.04 18.60 -9.57
CA ALA A 616 -19.05 19.64 -9.29
C ALA A 616 -19.68 21.05 -9.18
N LEU A 617 -20.68 21.31 -10.03
CA LEU A 617 -21.52 22.52 -9.96
C LEU A 617 -22.26 22.66 -8.63
N ALA A 618 -22.56 21.56 -7.92
CA ALA A 618 -23.13 21.63 -6.59
C ALA A 618 -22.08 22.14 -5.58
N ALA A 619 -20.83 21.67 -5.65
CA ALA A 619 -19.76 22.12 -4.77
C ALA A 619 -19.48 23.63 -4.89
N ASP A 620 -19.36 24.16 -6.11
CA ASP A 620 -19.14 25.60 -6.37
C ASP A 620 -20.28 26.51 -5.93
N ASN A 621 -21.52 25.99 -5.95
CA ASN A 621 -22.69 26.74 -5.50
C ASN A 621 -22.88 26.65 -3.97
N LEU A 622 -22.31 25.63 -3.33
CA LEU A 622 -22.44 25.34 -1.90
C LEU A 622 -21.38 26.08 -1.07
N TYR A 623 -20.12 26.10 -1.52
CA TYR A 623 -18.99 26.66 -0.77
C TYR A 623 -18.37 27.85 -1.49
N ASP A 624 -18.10 28.94 -0.77
CA ASP A 624 -17.17 29.97 -1.22
C ASP A 624 -15.75 29.57 -0.81
N LEU A 625 -15.00 28.97 -1.73
CA LEU A 625 -13.67 28.40 -1.46
C LEU A 625 -12.51 29.30 -1.91
N THR A 626 -12.77 30.46 -2.53
CA THR A 626 -11.71 31.28 -3.13
C THR A 626 -10.71 31.82 -2.12
N PHE A 627 -11.08 31.87 -0.84
CA PHE A 627 -10.19 32.27 0.24
C PHE A 627 -9.15 31.19 0.64
N LEU A 628 -9.25 30.00 0.04
CA LEU A 628 -8.37 28.85 0.29
C LEU A 628 -7.26 28.69 -0.75
N ASP A 629 -7.18 29.55 -1.77
CA ASP A 629 -6.22 29.42 -2.88
C ASP A 629 -4.74 29.39 -2.40
N ASP A 630 -4.44 30.06 -1.29
CA ASP A 630 -3.10 30.11 -0.69
C ASP A 630 -2.85 29.00 0.36
N TYR A 631 -3.76 28.04 0.52
CA TYR A 631 -3.65 26.96 1.50
C TYR A 631 -3.17 25.66 0.86
N TYR A 632 -2.44 24.86 1.64
CA TYR A 632 -2.14 23.48 1.30
C TYR A 632 -3.37 22.62 1.57
N ALA A 633 -3.82 21.91 0.54
CA ALA A 633 -4.97 21.02 0.62
C ALA A 633 -4.54 19.57 0.91
N TYR A 634 -5.25 18.93 1.83
CA TYR A 634 -5.06 17.53 2.20
C TYR A 634 -6.37 16.77 2.17
N ASP A 635 -6.36 15.63 1.50
CA ASP A 635 -7.50 14.75 1.30
C ASP A 635 -7.60 13.69 2.42
N LEU A 636 -8.81 13.50 2.95
CA LEU A 636 -9.22 12.41 3.85
C LEU A 636 -10.56 11.83 3.37
N PRO A 637 -10.95 10.61 3.79
CA PRO A 637 -12.19 10.00 3.31
C PRO A 637 -13.47 10.82 3.59
N MET A 638 -13.51 11.59 4.68
CA MET A 638 -14.71 12.33 5.10
C MET A 638 -14.67 13.83 4.81
N PHE A 639 -13.49 14.43 4.68
CA PHE A 639 -13.32 15.88 4.57
C PHE A 639 -11.94 16.22 3.98
N PHE A 640 -11.76 17.48 3.57
CA PHE A 640 -10.46 18.07 3.26
C PHE A 640 -9.96 18.90 4.43
N ILE A 641 -8.64 18.93 4.60
CA ILE A 641 -7.95 19.86 5.49
C ILE A 641 -7.24 20.89 4.63
N PHE A 642 -7.39 22.17 4.98
CA PHE A 642 -6.65 23.28 4.41
C PHE A 642 -5.78 23.89 5.51
N SER A 643 -4.47 23.88 5.30
CA SER A 643 -3.49 24.42 6.25
C SER A 643 -2.62 25.49 5.60
N ILE A 644 -2.19 26.48 6.39
CA ILE A 644 -1.31 27.56 5.90
C ILE A 644 0.11 27.04 5.67
N GLU A 645 0.54 26.06 6.46
CA GLU A 645 1.84 25.40 6.35
C GLU A 645 1.64 23.92 5.98
N PRO A 646 2.61 23.30 5.28
CA PRO A 646 2.56 21.86 5.01
C PRO A 646 2.49 21.05 6.31
N ILE A 647 1.62 20.04 6.34
CA ILE A 647 1.47 19.14 7.49
C ILE A 647 2.65 18.16 7.52
N ALA A 648 3.44 18.20 8.59
CA ALA A 648 4.54 17.26 8.79
C ALA A 648 4.06 15.79 8.77
N GLU A 649 4.86 14.88 8.20
CA GLU A 649 4.48 13.48 7.94
C GLU A 649 3.97 12.73 9.20
N ALA A 650 4.61 12.99 10.35
CA ALA A 650 4.24 12.41 11.65
C ALA A 650 2.85 12.86 12.16
N LYS A 651 2.30 13.96 11.63
CA LYS A 651 1.03 14.58 12.04
C LYS A 651 -0.13 14.29 11.09
N LYS A 652 0.13 13.59 9.97
CA LYS A 652 -0.89 13.28 8.95
C LYS A 652 -1.80 12.10 9.32
N LEU A 653 -1.38 11.24 10.25
CA LEU A 653 -2.23 10.17 10.77
C LEU A 653 -3.14 10.72 11.88
N ILE A 654 -4.44 10.71 11.64
CA ILE A 654 -5.45 11.25 12.56
C ILE A 654 -5.98 10.13 13.48
N GLY A 655 -6.72 10.49 14.54
CA GLY A 655 -7.20 9.53 15.55
C GLY A 655 -8.13 8.42 15.02
N LEU A 656 -8.71 8.62 13.84
CA LEU A 656 -9.52 7.65 13.11
C LEU A 656 -8.70 6.57 12.37
N GLY A 657 -7.37 6.70 12.40
CA GLY A 657 -6.46 5.88 11.61
C GLY A 657 -6.45 6.25 10.11
N ASP A 658 -7.03 7.38 9.72
CA ASP A 658 -6.91 7.92 8.37
C ASP A 658 -5.62 8.73 8.22
N ARG A 659 -4.98 8.63 7.05
CA ARG A 659 -3.77 9.39 6.71
C ARG A 659 -4.11 10.47 5.69
N ALA A 660 -3.83 11.72 6.05
CA ALA A 660 -4.06 12.87 5.19
C ALA A 660 -3.11 12.84 3.98
N ARG A 661 -3.64 13.00 2.76
CA ARG A 661 -2.88 13.00 1.51
C ARG A 661 -2.76 14.41 0.95
N PHE A 662 -1.55 14.90 0.72
CA PHE A 662 -1.37 16.20 0.07
C PHE A 662 -1.92 16.19 -1.37
N VAL A 663 -2.66 17.22 -1.73
CA VAL A 663 -3.25 17.43 -3.05
C VAL A 663 -2.57 18.65 -3.70
N PRO A 664 -1.66 18.45 -4.67
CA PRO A 664 -0.91 19.55 -5.29
C PRO A 664 -1.77 20.58 -6.01
N HIS A 665 -2.92 20.15 -6.54
CA HIS A 665 -3.89 21.01 -7.20
C HIS A 665 -5.28 20.62 -6.74
N PHE A 666 -5.86 21.42 -5.85
CA PHE A 666 -7.23 21.20 -5.39
C PHE A 666 -8.22 21.76 -6.41
N THR A 667 -9.23 20.96 -6.74
CA THR A 667 -10.37 21.41 -7.53
C THR A 667 -11.67 21.04 -6.79
N PRO A 668 -12.75 21.84 -6.93
CA PRO A 668 -14.02 21.59 -6.25
C PRO A 668 -14.63 20.20 -6.54
N GLU A 669 -14.34 19.60 -7.70
CA GLU A 669 -14.73 18.22 -8.04
C GLU A 669 -14.25 17.20 -7.02
N LEU A 670 -13.08 17.44 -6.40
CA LEU A 670 -12.49 16.53 -5.42
C LEU A 670 -13.29 16.47 -4.11
N LEU A 671 -14.16 17.44 -3.84
CA LEU A 671 -15.06 17.41 -2.68
C LEU A 671 -16.13 16.32 -2.82
N VAL A 672 -16.42 15.83 -4.03
CA VAL A 672 -17.35 14.71 -4.20
C VAL A 672 -16.65 13.43 -3.77
N ALA A 673 -17.16 12.79 -2.72
CA ALA A 673 -16.60 11.53 -2.23
C ALA A 673 -16.75 10.44 -3.29
N THR A 674 -15.66 9.72 -3.55
CA THR A 674 -15.66 8.55 -4.43
C THR A 674 -16.57 7.45 -3.89
N GLU A 675 -16.52 7.23 -2.57
CA GLU A 675 -17.36 6.28 -1.83
C GLU A 675 -17.72 6.87 -0.46
N MET A 676 -18.94 6.62 0.02
CA MET A 676 -19.36 6.93 1.39
C MET A 676 -20.00 5.70 2.06
N PRO A 677 -19.83 5.51 3.38
CA PRO A 677 -20.35 4.32 4.05
C PRO A 677 -21.87 4.34 4.06
N ALA A 678 -22.50 3.18 3.83
CA ALA A 678 -23.97 3.07 3.80
C ALA A 678 -24.61 3.55 5.11
N LYS A 679 -23.97 3.32 6.26
CA LYS A 679 -24.41 3.83 7.57
C LYS A 679 -24.44 5.35 7.61
N LEU A 680 -23.39 6.01 7.10
CA LEU A 680 -23.31 7.47 7.03
C LEU A 680 -24.38 8.03 6.07
N LEU A 681 -24.54 7.41 4.89
CA LEU A 681 -25.60 7.75 3.94
C LEU A 681 -27.00 7.64 4.55
N GLN A 682 -27.26 6.60 5.33
CA GLN A 682 -28.53 6.41 6.01
C GLN A 682 -28.74 7.41 7.15
N GLU A 683 -27.78 7.57 8.05
CA GLU A 683 -27.96 8.40 9.25
C GLU A 683 -27.90 9.92 8.96
N VAL A 684 -27.20 10.33 7.91
CA VAL A 684 -26.99 11.75 7.57
C VAL A 684 -27.80 12.20 6.36
N PHE A 685 -27.90 11.36 5.34
CA PHE A 685 -28.35 11.76 3.99
C PHE A 685 -29.69 11.12 3.57
N SER A 686 -30.39 10.39 4.46
CA SER A 686 -31.68 9.75 4.12
C SER A 686 -32.90 10.65 4.33
N GLU A 687 -33.17 11.47 3.32
CA GLU A 687 -34.53 11.81 2.85
C GLU A 687 -34.54 11.87 1.30
N GLN A 688 -34.05 10.82 0.63
CA GLN A 688 -34.34 10.49 -0.79
C GLN A 688 -33.54 9.24 -1.23
N SER A 689 -34.08 8.05 -0.99
CA SER A 689 -33.61 6.82 -1.67
C SER A 689 -34.73 6.24 -2.54
N THR A 690 -35.14 7.00 -3.55
CA THR A 690 -36.03 6.49 -4.62
C THR A 690 -35.46 6.64 -6.04
N SER A 691 -34.15 6.87 -6.22
CA SER A 691 -33.59 6.90 -7.59
C SER A 691 -32.18 6.32 -7.80
N LEU A 692 -31.47 5.85 -6.77
CA LEU A 692 -30.08 5.37 -6.92
C LEU A 692 -29.91 3.85 -7.16
N ASN A 693 -31.01 3.09 -7.34
CA ASN A 693 -30.95 1.63 -7.55
C ASN A 693 -31.24 1.16 -8.99
N GLU A 694 -31.41 2.05 -9.99
CA GLU A 694 -31.73 1.60 -11.36
C GLU A 694 -30.58 1.59 -12.38
N ASN A 695 -29.36 2.05 -12.03
CA ASN A 695 -28.22 2.05 -12.97
C ASN A 695 -27.06 1.11 -12.61
N LYS A 696 -27.35 -0.03 -11.96
CA LYS A 696 -26.47 -1.21 -11.98
C LYS A 696 -27.29 -2.44 -12.38
N LYS A 697 -27.46 -2.59 -13.69
CA LYS A 697 -27.79 -3.85 -14.35
C LYS A 697 -26.92 -4.02 -15.58
#